data_AF-Q2TY05-F1
#
_entry.id   AF-Q2TY05-F1
#
_cell.length_a   1.000
_cell.length_b   1.000
_cell.length_c   1.000
_cell.angle_alpha   90.00
_cell.angle_beta   90.00
_cell.angle_gamma   90.00
#
_symmetry.space_group_name_H-M   'P 1'
#
loop_
_entity.id
_entity.type
_entity.pdbx_description
1 polymer ?
#
loop_
_entity_poly.entity_id
_entity_poly.type
_entity_poly.pdbx_seq_one_letter_code
_entity_poly.pdbx_strand_id
1 'polypeptide(L)'
;MIQKIPREESDVLPVSVIDCHKREIVPVCGPCDYVALSYVWGQTAAQEAPKGDSLPHHLPRIVEDAMTVVRELGLQYLWVDRYCLDQSKKAEFQAQLNQMADIYRHALITIIGAAGSDGDYGLPGVSSRHRIKQPRIKIGDYTLWYSMTDPRKLVRESAWMTRAWTYQEGVFSWNWIAFTDEQVFFQRSNTEQTNLERWWKTSCEMFPDGGLGADANCPLLNMYDKVWQNEGAIHQLLAQYTARKLTYQSDAINGTLGLLKRCGNGPYRMNHYFGIPILGPLVIHRKAMGRDPSRRWPLMEAFLVNLCWKTKGPGPRRAEFPSWSWAGWQAVYEGSAQPLAHIGLTGRSLTKVKLSVKMKQVLVDWEAMCNMIHWDLYGDLKSLPPELYIQAPTVPLTVCQGLKESEDNFAGHAAHLAPMSWCAVLNDNEYQILIEIDLVDEEVASTLQTKDSLLLKGIILRHLDPHAALEYNYYDNQVWAFALVVLEDKGGTRRVGSLELRPDNYLVRWKYSVDHSSAKSGKCWVRGLLKEVSADVEIPPSSGASSGPNTSILATSVHQPVIIVGASLVGLSAALCLSKHRVPTIVLEKHAAISKHPRAIGFTSRTLEIYRWLGIADQIPEVPKDFNLMRARVESMTGKWFESTSWSDTGNSNKRSSQEVPAPKKQYSPSRGAALPQDQLEAILQVTAIDRGVDIRRQHWVKNVMQNQASVIVTVVDPQGKEIQIEGSYLIAADGSRSTIRELLQIPRNGRGHMQTMRSVLFRAPLEEYMQGVHQFNIDQPDLKAFMTTYNDGRWVLMFHDDVERDEPTLRSAINQAIGRSDLSVDIITTGRWDLAALVADTFQSGRVFLAGDAAHTLPPNRGGYGANTGIHDVDNLAWKLAAVLSGKSSPELLDTYDVERRPVALLRHDQIFARADYKVHLDKATPAGKKLDDDAMEFGQLYLSNGFIGVDNNLPRALKPDEWAGQPGTHVPHFWVIQDGTPFSILDRVGEDSWTLLSESAEWGNVVAQFADEGSFQETLGVSATGASLLRPDGYIAWRTKEMPANPAKCLDDVVTQVAFRVNSRQN
;
A
#
# COMPACT_ATOMS: atom_id res chain seq x y z
N MET A 1 25.71 -2.78 31.20
CA MET A 1 24.42 -2.06 30.99
C MET A 1 24.08 -1.87 29.51
N ILE A 2 25.07 -1.88 28.62
CA ILE A 2 24.86 -1.76 27.16
C ILE A 2 24.78 -3.18 26.59
N GLN A 3 23.60 -3.59 26.11
CA GLN A 3 23.45 -4.84 25.35
C GLN A 3 23.80 -4.57 23.88
N LYS A 4 24.39 -5.56 23.20
CA LYS A 4 24.58 -5.48 21.76
C LYS A 4 23.24 -5.32 21.07
N ILE A 5 23.19 -4.40 20.11
CA ILE A 5 22.05 -4.21 19.23
C ILE A 5 22.04 -5.42 18.27
N PRO A 6 20.95 -6.18 18.15
CA PRO A 6 20.83 -7.15 17.07
C PRO A 6 20.86 -6.38 15.74
N ARG A 7 21.79 -6.73 14.86
CA ARG A 7 21.96 -6.11 13.56
C ARG A 7 21.73 -7.12 12.45
N GLU A 8 21.01 -6.72 11.42
CA GLU A 8 20.76 -7.51 10.21
C GLU A 8 21.82 -7.15 9.14
N GLU A 9 22.09 -8.06 8.19
CA GLU A 9 23.07 -7.80 7.10
C GLU A 9 22.65 -6.63 6.18
N SER A 10 21.38 -6.23 6.23
CA SER A 10 20.81 -5.09 5.47
C SER A 10 20.85 -3.75 6.20
N ASP A 11 21.35 -3.68 7.44
CA ASP A 11 21.36 -2.44 8.21
C ASP A 11 22.32 -1.41 7.61
N VAL A 12 21.85 -0.17 7.49
CA VAL A 12 22.64 0.95 6.96
C VAL A 12 23.66 1.39 8.01
N LEU A 13 24.94 1.15 7.73
CA LEU A 13 26.09 1.56 8.54
C LEU A 13 26.79 2.78 7.93
N PRO A 14 27.50 3.58 8.74
CA PRO A 14 28.34 4.65 8.20
C PRO A 14 29.44 4.07 7.31
N VAL A 15 29.86 4.79 6.26
CA VAL A 15 30.94 4.30 5.39
C VAL A 15 32.29 4.32 6.10
N SER A 16 32.51 5.31 6.98
CA SER A 16 33.76 5.49 7.71
C SER A 16 33.52 5.85 9.17
N VAL A 17 34.44 5.46 10.05
CA VAL A 17 34.44 5.78 11.49
C VAL A 17 35.86 6.16 11.93
N ILE A 18 35.98 6.84 13.06
CA ILE A 18 37.26 7.13 13.70
C ILE A 18 37.64 5.96 14.61
N ASP A 19 38.81 5.36 14.39
CA ASP A 19 39.43 4.47 15.37
C ASP A 19 40.03 5.29 16.51
N CYS A 20 39.44 5.20 17.71
CA CYS A 20 39.82 6.03 18.84
C CYS A 20 41.17 5.67 19.48
N HIS A 21 41.71 4.49 19.17
CA HIS A 21 43.03 4.07 19.65
C HIS A 21 44.12 4.49 18.66
N LYS A 22 43.86 4.43 17.35
CA LYS A 22 44.80 4.82 16.31
C LYS A 22 44.74 6.30 15.92
N ARG A 23 43.61 6.96 16.18
CA ARG A 23 43.28 8.33 15.74
C ARG A 23 43.25 8.48 14.22
N GLU A 24 42.70 7.48 13.54
CA GLU A 24 42.62 7.42 12.07
C GLU A 24 41.17 7.25 11.63
N ILE A 25 40.82 7.77 10.44
CA ILE A 25 39.53 7.51 9.81
C ILE A 25 39.66 6.20 9.05
N VAL A 26 38.83 5.22 9.39
CA VAL A 26 38.87 3.89 8.79
C VAL A 26 37.52 3.55 8.14
N PRO A 27 37.51 2.83 7.01
CA PRO A 27 36.27 2.36 6.40
C PRO A 27 35.62 1.26 7.26
N VAL A 28 34.29 1.19 7.23
CA VAL A 28 33.52 0.16 7.93
C VAL A 28 33.46 -1.11 7.07
N CYS A 29 34.12 -2.17 7.52
CA CYS A 29 34.11 -3.49 6.87
C CYS A 29 33.25 -4.48 7.68
N GLY A 30 31.93 -4.47 7.45
CA GLY A 30 30.98 -5.38 8.10
C GLY A 30 30.33 -4.82 9.38
N PRO A 31 29.56 -5.62 10.15
CA PRO A 31 28.87 -5.16 11.35
C PRO A 31 29.87 -4.66 12.40
N CYS A 32 29.90 -3.33 12.60
CA CYS A 32 30.89 -2.62 13.42
C CYS A 32 30.24 -1.85 14.57
N ASP A 33 30.51 -2.22 15.83
CA ASP A 33 30.00 -1.50 17.00
C ASP A 33 30.67 -0.10 17.11
N TYR A 34 29.89 0.97 16.98
CA TYR A 34 30.37 2.36 17.06
C TYR A 34 29.49 3.24 17.95
N VAL A 35 30.10 4.34 18.42
CA VAL A 35 29.46 5.44 19.17
C VAL A 35 29.31 6.64 18.23
N ALA A 36 28.19 7.37 18.29
CA ALA A 36 28.01 8.61 17.55
C ALA A 36 28.24 9.84 18.45
N LEU A 37 28.76 10.93 17.88
CA LEU A 37 28.83 12.23 18.56
C LEU A 37 27.79 13.20 17.98
N SER A 38 27.07 13.90 18.85
CA SER A 38 26.08 14.92 18.48
C SER A 38 26.37 16.21 19.26
N TYR A 39 26.69 17.29 18.55
CA TYR A 39 27.14 18.55 19.17
C TYR A 39 26.91 19.79 18.29
N VAL A 40 27.05 20.98 18.88
CA VAL A 40 26.97 22.26 18.15
C VAL A 40 28.37 22.68 17.70
N TRP A 41 28.54 22.97 16.42
CA TRP A 41 29.86 23.26 15.84
C TRP A 41 30.41 24.66 16.23
N GLY A 42 29.55 25.67 16.43
CA GLY A 42 29.94 27.07 16.66
C GLY A 42 30.13 27.90 15.38
N GLN A 43 30.25 29.24 15.51
CA GLN A 43 30.43 30.18 14.38
C GLN A 43 31.88 30.31 13.87
N THR A 44 32.85 29.70 14.55
CA THR A 44 34.27 29.74 14.15
C THR A 44 34.49 28.80 12.97
N ALA A 45 34.10 29.30 11.79
CA ALA A 45 34.42 28.72 10.51
C ALA A 45 35.95 28.71 10.30
N ALA A 46 36.45 27.62 9.69
CA ALA A 46 37.83 27.33 9.29
C ALA A 46 38.65 26.47 10.29
N GLN A 47 38.31 25.18 10.39
CA GLN A 47 39.29 24.15 10.74
C GLN A 47 39.33 23.13 9.60
N GLU A 48 40.54 22.75 9.21
CA GLU A 48 40.88 22.01 7.98
C GLU A 48 39.97 20.78 7.77
N ALA A 49 39.44 20.66 6.55
CA ALA A 49 38.79 19.42 6.13
C ALA A 49 39.81 18.27 6.17
N PRO A 50 39.38 17.03 6.47
CA PRO A 50 40.28 15.88 6.46
C PRO A 50 40.99 15.77 5.09
N LYS A 51 42.32 15.58 5.12
CA LYS A 51 43.12 15.26 3.93
C LYS A 51 43.26 13.74 3.86
N GLY A 52 42.40 13.09 3.06
CA GLY A 52 42.35 11.63 2.95
C GLY A 52 41.91 10.97 4.27
N ASP A 53 42.54 9.85 4.63
CA ASP A 53 42.14 8.99 5.76
C ASP A 53 42.67 9.45 7.14
N SER A 54 43.28 10.65 7.21
CA SER A 54 43.92 11.17 8.42
C SER A 54 43.13 12.30 9.10
N LEU A 55 43.01 12.23 10.43
CA LEU A 55 42.43 13.31 11.24
C LEU A 55 43.38 14.51 11.29
N PRO A 56 42.85 15.75 11.35
CA PRO A 56 43.66 16.93 11.61
C PRO A 56 44.46 16.82 12.92
N HIS A 57 45.64 17.45 12.95
CA HIS A 57 46.50 17.49 14.15
C HIS A 57 45.82 18.09 15.39
N HIS A 58 44.86 19.00 15.16
CA HIS A 58 44.06 19.62 16.21
C HIS A 58 42.58 19.40 15.93
N LEU A 59 41.93 18.63 16.82
CA LEU A 59 40.48 18.43 16.82
C LEU A 59 39.83 19.36 17.86
N PRO A 60 38.56 19.77 17.65
CA PRO A 60 37.78 20.43 18.68
C PRO A 60 37.78 19.63 19.98
N ARG A 61 37.79 20.34 21.11
CA ARG A 61 37.91 19.71 22.43
C ARG A 61 36.86 18.63 22.67
N ILE A 62 35.63 18.86 22.20
CA ILE A 62 34.53 17.91 22.36
C ILE A 62 34.77 16.58 21.64
N VAL A 63 35.49 16.59 20.52
CA VAL A 63 35.81 15.37 19.75
C VAL A 63 36.89 14.58 20.48
N GLU A 64 37.91 15.26 21.03
CA GLU A 64 38.95 14.65 21.87
C GLU A 64 38.35 14.00 23.13
N ASP A 65 37.44 14.71 23.79
CA ASP A 65 36.74 14.22 24.96
C ASP A 65 35.84 13.03 24.60
N ALA A 66 35.13 13.09 23.47
CA ALA A 66 34.31 11.97 22.99
C ALA A 66 35.14 10.71 22.71
N MET A 67 36.31 10.85 22.06
CA MET A 67 37.25 9.73 21.86
C MET A 67 37.73 9.14 23.19
N THR A 68 37.91 9.99 24.21
CA THR A 68 38.24 9.54 25.58
C THR A 68 37.09 8.75 26.19
N VAL A 69 35.86 9.25 26.11
CA VAL A 69 34.66 8.55 26.59
C VAL A 69 34.52 7.18 25.89
N VAL A 70 34.74 7.10 24.59
CA VAL A 70 34.67 5.83 23.82
C VAL A 70 35.66 4.81 24.37
N ARG A 71 36.91 5.21 24.60
CA ARG A 71 37.93 4.31 25.18
C ARG A 71 37.61 3.88 26.61
N GLU A 72 37.13 4.79 27.45
CA GLU A 72 36.73 4.49 28.85
C GLU A 72 35.50 3.56 28.91
N LEU A 73 34.65 3.58 27.88
CA LEU A 73 33.54 2.63 27.72
C LEU A 73 33.99 1.26 27.17
N GLY A 74 35.29 1.08 26.87
CA GLY A 74 35.84 -0.14 26.27
C GLY A 74 35.46 -0.34 24.80
N LEU A 75 35.12 0.74 24.10
CA LEU A 75 34.72 0.74 22.69
C LEU A 75 35.86 1.33 21.82
N GLN A 76 35.84 1.02 20.52
CA GLN A 76 36.91 1.39 19.59
C GLN A 76 36.52 2.53 18.65
N TYR A 77 35.29 2.52 18.13
CA TYR A 77 34.92 3.36 16.99
C TYR A 77 34.00 4.52 17.37
N LEU A 78 34.34 5.71 16.89
CA LEU A 78 33.55 6.94 17.03
C LEU A 78 33.14 7.46 15.64
N TRP A 79 31.87 7.75 15.46
CA TRP A 79 31.35 8.39 14.27
C TRP A 79 31.07 9.88 14.55
N VAL A 80 31.60 10.75 13.69
CA VAL A 80 31.43 12.21 13.78
C VAL A 80 31.09 12.74 12.39
N ASP A 81 29.91 13.34 12.25
CA ASP A 81 29.37 13.87 10.99
C ASP A 81 30.40 14.66 10.15
N ARG A 82 31.14 15.56 10.79
CA ARG A 82 32.11 16.44 10.15
C ARG A 82 33.30 15.72 9.54
N TYR A 83 33.72 14.60 10.10
CA TYR A 83 34.95 13.90 9.70
C TYR A 83 34.69 12.60 8.94
N CYS A 84 33.60 11.92 9.27
CA CYS A 84 33.22 10.66 8.64
C CYS A 84 32.45 10.86 7.32
N LEU A 85 31.96 12.08 7.04
CA LEU A 85 31.32 12.44 5.76
C LEU A 85 32.27 13.24 4.88
N ASP A 86 32.80 12.61 3.84
CA ASP A 86 33.70 13.26 2.88
C ASP A 86 32.93 14.17 1.91
N GLN A 87 32.95 15.47 2.16
CA GLN A 87 32.29 16.49 1.33
C GLN A 87 32.86 16.59 -0.09
N SER A 88 34.07 16.07 -0.34
CA SER A 88 34.66 16.08 -1.68
C SER A 88 33.96 15.08 -2.62
N LYS A 89 33.36 14.02 -2.06
CA LYS A 89 32.61 12.98 -2.79
C LYS A 89 31.11 13.26 -2.79
N LYS A 90 30.67 14.21 -3.62
CA LYS A 90 29.29 14.72 -3.65
C LYS A 90 28.18 13.65 -3.64
N ALA A 91 28.30 12.58 -4.43
CA ALA A 91 27.27 11.54 -4.52
C ALA A 91 27.17 10.70 -3.23
N GLU A 92 28.31 10.31 -2.67
CA GLU A 92 28.41 9.54 -1.43
C GLU A 92 28.00 10.38 -0.21
N PHE A 93 28.42 11.64 -0.18
CA PHE A 93 28.01 12.63 0.81
C PHE A 93 26.49 12.78 0.86
N GLN A 94 25.85 12.95 -0.30
CA GLN A 94 24.38 13.07 -0.37
C GLN A 94 23.67 11.77 0.03
N ALA A 95 24.21 10.61 -0.35
CA ALA A 95 23.66 9.31 0.06
C ALA A 95 23.71 9.12 1.58
N GLN A 96 24.85 9.42 2.22
CA GLN A 96 24.97 9.31 3.68
C GLN A 96 24.19 10.39 4.44
N LEU A 97 24.13 11.63 3.91
CA LEU A 97 23.28 12.69 4.48
C LEU A 97 21.82 12.24 4.52
N ASN A 98 21.37 11.55 3.47
CA ASN A 98 20.04 10.96 3.37
C ASN A 98 19.83 9.77 4.32
N GLN A 99 20.89 9.16 4.84
CA GLN A 99 20.88 8.00 5.75
C GLN A 99 21.16 8.41 7.21
N MET A 100 21.16 9.71 7.51
CA MET A 100 21.66 10.17 8.80
C MET A 100 20.91 9.63 10.01
N ALA A 101 19.59 9.54 9.92
CA ALA A 101 18.77 8.94 10.96
C ALA A 101 19.15 7.48 11.24
N ASP A 102 19.44 6.70 10.20
CA ASP A 102 19.81 5.29 10.33
C ASP A 102 21.19 5.13 10.98
N ILE A 103 22.14 6.02 10.67
CA ILE A 103 23.47 6.03 11.31
C ILE A 103 23.36 6.32 12.81
N TYR A 104 22.54 7.28 13.24
CA TYR A 104 22.32 7.51 14.68
C TYR A 104 21.52 6.38 15.35
N ARG A 105 20.62 5.74 14.61
CA ARG A 105 19.81 4.62 15.09
C ARG A 105 20.63 3.37 15.41
N HIS A 106 21.60 3.04 14.57
CA HIS A 106 22.44 1.84 14.73
C HIS A 106 23.70 2.08 15.58
N ALA A 107 23.93 3.30 16.06
CA ALA A 107 24.95 3.59 17.05
C ALA A 107 24.61 2.91 18.39
N LEU A 108 25.61 2.31 19.06
CA LEU A 108 25.40 1.72 20.38
C LEU A 108 24.95 2.78 21.40
N ILE A 109 25.59 3.95 21.32
CA ILE A 109 25.35 5.13 22.16
C ILE A 109 25.60 6.39 21.33
N THR A 110 24.81 7.43 21.60
CA THR A 110 25.10 8.79 21.14
C THR A 110 25.58 9.65 22.32
N ILE A 111 26.78 10.21 22.19
CA ILE A 111 27.32 11.21 23.11
C ILE A 111 26.73 12.57 22.73
N ILE A 112 26.11 13.25 23.69
CA ILE A 112 25.50 14.57 23.49
C ILE A 112 26.26 15.62 24.30
N GLY A 113 26.84 16.59 23.57
CA GLY A 113 27.39 17.80 24.15
C GLY A 113 26.28 18.80 24.47
N ALA A 114 25.67 18.68 25.64
CA ALA A 114 24.61 19.59 26.09
C ALA A 114 25.17 20.85 26.78
N ALA A 115 26.44 20.83 27.20
CA ALA A 115 27.12 21.99 27.76
C ALA A 115 27.83 22.81 26.67
N GLY A 116 27.78 24.14 26.80
CA GLY A 116 28.41 25.06 25.84
C GLY A 116 27.61 25.32 24.57
N SER A 117 28.19 26.12 23.68
CA SER A 117 27.58 26.58 22.42
C SER A 117 28.42 26.28 21.18
N ASP A 118 29.57 25.63 21.33
CA ASP A 118 30.52 25.33 20.25
C ASP A 118 31.34 24.07 20.57
N GLY A 119 32.12 23.60 19.59
CA GLY A 119 32.91 22.37 19.70
C GLY A 119 34.14 22.46 20.59
N ASP A 120 34.58 23.66 20.99
CA ASP A 120 35.77 23.86 21.81
C ASP A 120 35.46 23.86 23.32
N TYR A 121 34.18 23.91 23.69
CA TYR A 121 33.74 23.86 25.09
C TYR A 121 34.15 22.56 25.82
N GLY A 122 34.16 21.42 25.10
CA GLY A 122 34.48 20.10 25.66
C GLY A 122 33.34 19.44 26.43
N LEU A 123 33.58 18.22 26.93
CA LEU A 123 32.62 17.46 27.76
C LEU A 123 32.97 17.61 29.26
N PRO A 124 32.13 18.26 30.08
CA PRO A 124 32.40 18.44 31.50
C PRO A 124 32.61 17.13 32.27
N GLY A 125 33.75 17.04 32.96
CA GLY A 125 34.16 15.90 33.78
C GLY A 125 34.90 14.80 33.05
N VAL A 126 35.27 14.98 31.77
CA VAL A 126 36.07 14.01 31.01
C VAL A 126 37.56 14.34 31.06
N SER A 127 37.93 15.60 30.84
CA SER A 127 39.33 16.01 30.72
C SER A 127 39.64 17.30 31.50
N SER A 128 39.94 18.42 30.83
CA SER A 128 40.31 19.68 31.47
C SER A 128 39.11 20.46 32.01
N ARG A 129 37.92 20.26 31.42
CA ARG A 129 36.69 20.92 31.88
C ARG A 129 36.14 20.17 33.09
N HIS A 130 36.18 20.79 34.27
CA HIS A 130 35.57 20.22 35.48
C HIS A 130 34.06 20.47 35.51
N ARG A 131 33.31 19.53 36.09
CA ARG A 131 31.90 19.75 36.46
C ARG A 131 31.80 20.71 37.64
N ILE A 132 30.67 21.38 37.76
CA ILE A 132 30.31 22.19 38.93
C ILE A 132 30.23 21.26 40.14
N LYS A 133 30.97 21.60 41.20
CA LYS A 133 30.99 20.82 42.45
C LYS A 133 29.63 20.87 43.13
N GLN A 134 29.19 19.74 43.66
CA GLN A 134 27.88 19.62 44.31
C GLN A 134 27.95 20.25 45.71
N PRO A 135 27.13 21.28 46.00
CA PRO A 135 27.08 21.85 47.34
C PRO A 135 26.68 20.79 48.38
N ARG A 136 27.40 20.73 49.49
CA ARG A 136 27.09 19.85 50.62
C ARG A 136 27.47 20.49 51.95
N ILE A 137 26.75 20.12 53.00
CA ILE A 137 27.00 20.52 54.38
C ILE A 137 26.88 19.31 55.30
N LYS A 138 27.79 19.18 56.26
CA LYS A 138 27.75 18.14 57.29
C LYS A 138 27.10 18.71 58.56
N ILE A 139 26.04 18.06 59.05
CA ILE A 139 25.32 18.40 60.27
C ILE A 139 25.31 17.16 61.18
N GLY A 140 26.18 17.15 62.21
CA GLY A 140 26.41 15.95 63.03
C GLY A 140 26.92 14.78 62.18
N ASP A 141 26.24 13.64 62.27
CA ASP A 141 26.53 12.44 61.48
C ASP A 141 25.86 12.44 60.08
N TYR A 142 25.02 13.44 59.80
CA TYR A 142 24.32 13.55 58.52
C TYR A 142 25.09 14.46 57.56
N THR A 143 25.19 14.07 56.29
CA THR A 143 25.64 14.96 55.21
C THR A 143 24.44 15.32 54.33
N LEU A 144 24.03 16.58 54.36
CA LEU A 144 23.06 17.12 53.44
C LEU A 144 23.77 17.55 52.17
N TRP A 145 23.22 17.19 51.04
CA TRP A 145 23.72 17.54 49.73
C TRP A 145 22.61 18.26 48.96
N TYR A 146 22.99 19.24 48.17
CA TYR A 146 22.08 19.81 47.18
C TYR A 146 21.86 18.80 46.06
N SER A 147 20.61 18.54 45.67
CA SER A 147 20.25 17.53 44.66
C SER A 147 20.69 17.88 43.22
N MET A 148 21.38 19.01 43.02
CA MET A 148 21.69 19.62 41.72
C MET A 148 20.44 20.05 40.95
N THR A 149 20.63 20.84 39.89
CA THR A 149 19.56 21.16 38.95
C THR A 149 19.13 19.88 38.24
N ASP A 150 17.84 19.73 37.95
CA ASP A 150 17.37 18.63 37.12
C ASP A 150 18.10 18.63 35.75
N PRO A 151 18.86 17.59 35.40
CA PRO A 151 19.67 17.60 34.18
C PRO A 151 18.81 17.63 32.92
N ARG A 152 17.54 17.23 33.03
CA ARG A 152 16.57 17.25 31.94
C ARG A 152 16.20 18.69 31.57
N LYS A 153 16.18 19.59 32.55
CA LYS A 153 16.04 21.03 32.34
C LYS A 153 17.28 21.60 31.65
N LEU A 154 18.47 21.26 32.13
CA LEU A 154 19.74 21.72 31.56
C LEU A 154 19.89 21.31 30.09
N VAL A 155 19.55 20.06 29.75
CA VAL A 155 19.55 19.60 28.35
C VAL A 155 18.49 20.34 27.52
N ARG A 156 17.29 20.61 28.05
CA ARG A 156 16.22 21.35 27.34
C ARG A 156 16.61 22.79 27.00
N GLU A 157 17.38 23.43 27.88
CA GLU A 157 17.83 24.81 27.73
C GLU A 157 19.16 24.93 26.95
N SER A 158 19.79 23.81 26.59
CA SER A 158 21.07 23.79 25.86
C SER A 158 20.98 24.34 24.45
N ALA A 159 22.10 24.89 23.94
CA ALA A 159 22.23 25.29 22.54
C ALA A 159 21.96 24.10 21.59
N TRP A 160 22.37 22.90 21.99
CA TRP A 160 22.11 21.66 21.25
C TRP A 160 20.62 21.42 21.02
N MET A 161 19.77 21.60 22.04
CA MET A 161 18.31 21.39 21.92
C MET A 161 17.63 22.37 20.95
N THR A 162 18.20 23.56 20.79
CA THR A 162 17.62 24.61 19.94
C THR A 162 17.91 24.44 18.45
N ARG A 163 18.83 23.55 18.05
CA ARG A 163 19.25 23.37 16.66
C ARG A 163 18.37 22.34 15.95
N ALA A 164 17.99 22.61 14.70
CA ALA A 164 17.08 21.73 13.95
C ALA A 164 17.67 20.35 13.62
N TRP A 165 18.92 20.30 13.16
CA TRP A 165 19.59 19.04 12.76
C TRP A 165 19.77 18.06 13.93
N THR A 166 20.03 18.57 15.15
CA THR A 166 20.17 17.73 16.36
C THR A 166 18.87 17.04 16.76
N TYR A 167 17.73 17.44 16.18
CA TYR A 167 16.44 16.82 16.47
C TYR A 167 16.41 15.35 16.04
N GLN A 168 16.76 15.08 14.78
CA GLN A 168 16.80 13.70 14.28
C GLN A 168 17.91 12.88 14.95
N GLU A 169 19.05 13.50 15.24
CA GLU A 169 20.17 12.85 15.95
C GLU A 169 19.72 12.31 17.31
N GLY A 170 18.97 13.10 18.09
CA GLY A 170 18.46 12.67 19.39
C GLY A 170 17.22 11.75 19.29
N VAL A 171 16.29 11.99 18.37
CA VAL A 171 15.06 11.17 18.21
C VAL A 171 15.37 9.72 17.82
N PHE A 172 16.38 9.50 16.97
CA PHE A 172 16.73 8.17 16.46
C PHE A 172 17.71 7.39 17.35
N SER A 173 18.38 8.07 18.29
CA SER A 173 19.32 7.43 19.21
C SER A 173 18.61 6.60 20.29
N TRP A 174 18.95 5.31 20.41
CA TRP A 174 18.36 4.43 21.44
C TRP A 174 18.92 4.68 22.83
N ASN A 175 20.22 4.98 22.89
CA ASN A 175 20.94 5.28 24.12
C ASN A 175 21.67 6.60 23.94
N TRP A 176 21.55 7.49 24.93
CA TRP A 176 22.29 8.74 24.94
C TRP A 176 22.93 9.00 26.29
N ILE A 177 24.13 9.57 26.22
CA ILE A 177 24.86 10.11 27.37
C ILE A 177 25.01 11.60 27.12
N ALA A 178 24.24 12.41 27.83
CA ALA A 178 24.31 13.86 27.76
C ALA A 178 25.21 14.40 28.88
N PHE A 179 26.22 15.19 28.48
CA PHE A 179 27.12 15.87 29.40
C PHE A 179 26.65 17.32 29.60
N THR A 180 26.32 17.67 30.84
CA THR A 180 25.98 19.04 31.28
C THR A 180 27.08 19.58 32.19
N ASP A 181 27.08 20.88 32.49
CA ASP A 181 28.07 21.47 33.42
C ASP A 181 27.98 20.89 34.84
N GLU A 182 26.82 20.39 35.25
CA GLU A 182 26.57 19.88 36.61
C GLU A 182 26.65 18.35 36.70
N GLN A 183 26.12 17.65 35.70
CA GLN A 183 25.82 16.21 35.78
C GLN A 183 25.97 15.51 34.43
N VAL A 184 26.11 14.17 34.48
CA VAL A 184 25.90 13.32 33.30
C VAL A 184 24.57 12.62 33.39
N PHE A 185 23.78 12.76 32.33
CA PHE A 185 22.47 12.15 32.19
C PHE A 185 22.54 11.01 31.18
N PHE A 186 22.23 9.80 31.61
CA PHE A 186 22.08 8.64 30.74
C PHE A 186 20.61 8.25 30.63
N GLN A 187 20.14 8.06 29.41
CA GLN A 187 18.81 7.52 29.15
C GLN A 187 18.89 6.38 28.14
N ARG A 188 18.15 5.30 28.46
CA ARG A 188 17.95 4.12 27.62
C ARG A 188 16.51 4.07 27.11
N SER A 189 16.34 3.74 25.84
CA SER A 189 15.05 3.38 25.23
C SER A 189 14.98 1.85 25.02
N ASN A 190 13.78 1.25 25.10
CA ASN A 190 13.58 -0.18 24.88
C ASN A 190 13.41 -0.53 23.40
N THR A 191 13.72 -1.77 23.03
CA THR A 191 13.69 -2.31 21.65
C THR A 191 12.27 -2.58 21.13
N GLU A 192 11.28 -2.76 22.02
CA GLU A 192 9.91 -3.18 21.67
C GLU A 192 8.88 -2.04 21.57
N GLN A 193 9.28 -0.77 21.58
CA GLN A 193 8.39 0.39 21.41
C GLN A 193 7.24 0.57 22.44
N THR A 194 7.14 -0.26 23.48
CA THR A 194 5.98 -0.29 24.40
C THR A 194 6.09 0.59 25.65
N ASN A 195 7.12 1.42 25.82
CA ASN A 195 7.30 2.29 27.01
C ASN A 195 7.35 1.58 28.38
N LEU A 196 7.30 0.24 28.48
CA LEU A 196 7.16 -0.46 29.76
C LEU A 196 8.45 -0.51 30.60
N GLU A 197 9.63 -0.29 30.02
CA GLU A 197 10.93 -0.39 30.73
C GLU A 197 11.90 0.78 30.44
N ARG A 198 11.45 2.02 30.59
CA ARG A 198 12.35 3.18 30.53
C ARG A 198 12.96 3.48 31.89
N TRP A 199 14.29 3.53 31.95
CA TRP A 199 15.02 3.99 33.11
C TRP A 199 16.19 4.89 32.69
N TRP A 200 16.62 5.71 33.63
CA TRP A 200 17.66 6.72 33.46
C TRP A 200 18.52 6.75 34.72
N LYS A 201 19.73 7.27 34.57
CA LYS A 201 20.63 7.50 35.68
C LYS A 201 21.26 8.86 35.55
N THR A 202 21.51 9.47 36.71
CA THR A 202 22.34 10.66 36.82
C THR A 202 23.56 10.34 37.63
N SER A 203 24.73 10.68 37.10
CA SER A 203 25.99 10.66 37.85
C SER A 203 26.32 12.09 38.30
N CYS A 204 26.47 12.25 39.62
CA CYS A 204 26.94 13.45 40.30
C CYS A 204 27.87 13.03 41.45
N GLU A 205 28.45 13.99 42.19
CA GLU A 205 29.40 13.68 43.27
C GLU A 205 28.79 12.82 44.39
N MET A 206 27.49 12.97 44.69
CA MET A 206 26.78 12.14 45.65
C MET A 206 26.54 10.71 45.15
N PHE A 207 26.32 10.53 43.84
CA PHE A 207 26.03 9.25 43.21
C PHE A 207 27.01 8.98 42.06
N PRO A 208 28.30 8.72 42.35
CA PRO A 208 29.32 8.57 41.31
C PRO A 208 28.99 7.42 40.35
N ASP A 209 28.47 6.30 40.88
CA ASP A 209 28.04 5.11 40.14
C ASP A 209 26.57 5.16 39.65
N GLY A 210 25.94 6.33 39.81
CA GLY A 210 24.60 6.65 39.34
C GLY A 210 23.47 6.34 40.33
N GLY A 211 22.60 7.33 40.56
CA GLY A 211 21.37 7.20 41.36
C GLY A 211 20.13 6.99 40.46
N LEU A 212 19.15 6.23 40.95
CA LEU A 212 17.83 6.12 40.31
C LEU A 212 17.00 7.37 40.65
N GLY A 213 16.40 7.99 39.65
CA GLY A 213 15.33 8.94 39.89
C GLY A 213 14.07 8.23 40.41
N ALA A 214 13.34 8.88 41.30
CA ALA A 214 12.25 8.30 42.09
C ALA A 214 10.94 7.98 41.34
N ASP A 215 10.86 8.11 40.01
CA ASP A 215 9.64 7.82 39.25
C ASP A 215 9.89 6.80 38.14
N ALA A 216 9.12 5.71 38.17
CA ALA A 216 8.90 4.84 37.02
C ALA A 216 8.19 5.66 35.93
N ASN A 217 8.73 5.62 34.71
CA ASN A 217 8.42 6.47 33.55
C ASN A 217 9.20 7.80 33.52
N CYS A 218 10.34 7.85 32.81
CA CYS A 218 11.01 9.12 32.48
C CYS A 218 10.46 9.72 31.18
N PRO A 219 9.66 10.80 31.20
CA PRO A 219 8.98 11.31 30.00
C PRO A 219 9.70 12.50 29.31
N LEU A 220 10.89 12.92 29.74
CA LEU A 220 11.17 14.38 29.76
C LEU A 220 11.63 15.10 28.50
N LEU A 221 12.03 14.42 27.44
CA LEU A 221 12.42 15.14 26.22
C LEU A 221 11.53 14.84 25.03
N ASN A 222 10.62 13.85 25.10
CA ASN A 222 9.79 13.40 23.97
C ASN A 222 10.57 13.16 22.65
N MET A 223 11.91 13.21 22.71
CA MET A 223 12.87 12.99 21.62
C MET A 223 13.14 11.51 21.53
N TYR A 224 12.13 10.78 21.06
CA TYR A 224 12.24 9.38 20.73
C TYR A 224 11.28 9.07 19.60
N ASP A 225 11.55 7.98 18.89
CA ASP A 225 10.71 7.50 17.81
C ASP A 225 9.30 7.13 18.32
N LYS A 226 8.37 8.09 18.21
CA LYS A 226 6.93 7.94 18.51
C LYS A 226 6.05 7.88 17.28
N VAL A 227 6.65 7.83 16.10
CA VAL A 227 5.94 7.85 14.82
C VAL A 227 4.84 6.77 14.77
N TRP A 228 5.02 5.69 15.53
CA TRP A 228 4.11 4.53 15.59
C TRP A 228 3.03 4.60 16.67
N GLN A 229 2.94 5.69 17.44
CA GLN A 229 1.93 5.79 18.50
C GLN A 229 0.52 6.03 17.95
N ASN A 230 0.36 6.86 16.92
CA ASN A 230 -0.90 7.11 16.22
C ASN A 230 -0.66 7.88 14.90
N GLU A 231 -1.69 7.95 14.04
CA GLU A 231 -1.65 8.64 12.74
C GLU A 231 -1.31 10.15 12.86
N GLY A 232 -1.57 10.79 13.99
CA GLY A 232 -1.28 12.21 14.24
C GLY A 232 0.10 12.48 14.87
N ALA A 233 0.88 11.44 15.20
CA ALA A 233 2.15 11.60 15.92
C ALA A 233 3.16 12.44 15.12
N ILE A 234 3.14 12.38 13.79
CA ILE A 234 4.01 13.19 12.92
C ILE A 234 3.83 14.70 13.15
N HIS A 235 2.60 15.17 13.40
CA HIS A 235 2.34 16.59 13.59
C HIS A 235 3.01 17.13 14.84
N GLN A 236 3.06 16.33 15.91
CA GLN A 236 3.75 16.69 17.14
C GLN A 236 5.27 16.75 16.94
N LEU A 237 5.81 15.84 16.12
CA LEU A 237 7.23 15.79 15.81
C LEU A 237 7.64 16.95 14.88
N LEU A 238 6.79 17.30 13.90
CA LEU A 238 6.98 18.49 13.05
C LEU A 238 6.89 19.80 13.87
N ALA A 239 5.97 19.90 14.83
CA ALA A 239 5.88 21.05 15.73
C ALA A 239 7.16 21.22 16.57
N GLN A 240 7.69 20.13 17.10
CA GLN A 240 8.94 20.14 17.87
C GLN A 240 10.16 20.47 17.00
N TYR A 241 10.18 20.01 15.75
CA TYR A 241 11.24 20.32 14.80
C TYR A 241 11.21 21.80 14.39
N THR A 242 10.06 22.30 13.96
CA THR A 242 9.90 23.66 13.42
C THR A 242 10.03 24.75 14.49
N ALA A 243 9.90 24.40 15.78
CA ALA A 243 10.25 25.27 16.89
C ALA A 243 11.77 25.51 17.04
N ARG A 244 12.61 24.80 16.29
CA ARG A 244 14.07 24.89 16.36
C ARG A 244 14.65 25.83 15.31
N LYS A 245 15.86 26.28 15.56
CA LYS A 245 16.63 27.19 14.70
C LYS A 245 17.35 26.40 13.60
N LEU A 246 17.15 26.84 12.36
CA LEU A 246 17.89 26.39 11.18
C LEU A 246 19.07 27.31 10.91
N THR A 247 20.25 26.72 10.67
CA THR A 247 21.43 27.47 10.22
C THR A 247 21.27 27.91 8.77
N TYR A 248 20.90 26.96 7.89
CA TYR A 248 20.57 27.23 6.48
C TYR A 248 19.08 27.01 6.26
N GLN A 249 18.40 28.01 5.72
CA GLN A 249 16.95 27.94 5.52
C GLN A 249 16.56 26.88 4.47
N SER A 250 17.46 26.55 3.54
CA SER A 250 17.35 25.46 2.56
C SER A 250 17.23 24.06 3.19
N ASP A 251 17.62 23.88 4.44
CA ASP A 251 17.64 22.58 5.12
C ASP A 251 16.30 22.21 5.77
N ALA A 252 15.26 23.03 5.61
CA ALA A 252 13.99 22.88 6.30
C ALA A 252 13.34 21.48 6.13
N ILE A 253 13.49 20.86 4.96
CA ILE A 253 13.01 19.48 4.72
C ILE A 253 14.10 18.45 5.06
N ASN A 254 15.34 18.67 4.60
CA ASN A 254 16.44 17.72 4.80
C ASN A 254 16.71 17.41 6.28
N GLY A 255 16.61 18.40 7.16
CA GLY A 255 16.75 18.21 8.61
C GLY A 255 15.62 17.41 9.27
N THR A 256 14.54 17.10 8.53
CA THR A 256 13.45 16.20 8.95
C THR A 256 13.33 14.94 8.11
N LEU A 257 14.21 14.75 7.11
CA LEU A 257 14.02 13.70 6.13
C LEU A 257 14.06 12.31 6.77
N GLY A 258 14.91 12.11 7.79
CA GLY A 258 14.92 10.88 8.57
C GLY A 258 13.58 10.59 9.25
N LEU A 259 12.92 11.62 9.79
CA LEU A 259 11.59 11.53 10.41
C LEU A 259 10.52 11.18 9.37
N LEU A 260 10.51 11.87 8.23
CA LEU A 260 9.58 11.63 7.14
C LEU A 260 9.74 10.24 6.53
N LYS A 261 10.99 9.78 6.33
CA LYS A 261 11.33 8.41 5.91
C LYS A 261 10.87 7.37 6.91
N ARG A 262 11.07 7.65 8.20
CA ARG A 262 10.64 6.74 9.26
C ARG A 262 9.16 6.48 9.14
N CYS A 263 8.33 7.52 8.94
CA CYS A 263 6.89 7.37 8.72
C CYS A 263 6.56 6.50 7.49
N GLY A 264 7.35 6.56 6.42
CA GLY A 264 7.20 5.67 5.26
C GLY A 264 7.46 4.18 5.53
N ASN A 265 8.19 3.84 6.59
CA ASN A 265 8.73 2.49 6.84
C ASN A 265 8.11 1.73 8.03
N GLY A 266 6.90 2.07 8.46
CA GLY A 266 6.26 1.33 9.56
C GLY A 266 4.73 1.42 9.56
N PRO A 267 4.05 1.10 10.67
CA PRO A 267 2.61 0.81 10.68
C PRO A 267 1.70 1.95 10.22
N TYR A 268 2.19 3.17 10.04
CA TYR A 268 1.46 4.26 9.41
C TYR A 268 2.24 4.82 8.23
N ARG A 269 2.37 4.02 7.15
CA ARG A 269 3.12 4.40 5.94
C ARG A 269 2.58 5.71 5.38
N MET A 270 3.43 6.73 5.38
CA MET A 270 3.10 8.09 5.00
C MET A 270 4.14 8.60 4.01
N ASN A 271 3.68 9.18 2.90
CA ASN A 271 4.52 9.95 1.99
C ASN A 271 4.41 11.45 2.30
N HIS A 272 5.25 12.26 1.68
CA HIS A 272 5.13 13.71 1.77
C HIS A 272 5.31 14.38 0.42
N TYR A 273 4.75 15.58 0.27
CA TYR A 273 4.97 16.44 -0.88
C TYR A 273 5.45 17.81 -0.41
N PHE A 274 6.72 18.14 -0.69
CA PHE A 274 7.42 19.30 -0.11
C PHE A 274 7.26 19.41 1.42
N GLY A 275 7.38 18.30 2.15
CA GLY A 275 7.25 18.25 3.61
C GLY A 275 5.81 18.15 4.14
N ILE A 276 4.77 18.41 3.33
CA ILE A 276 3.38 18.21 3.74
C ILE A 276 3.08 16.72 3.82
N PRO A 277 2.71 16.19 5.01
CA PRO A 277 2.31 14.81 5.17
C PRO A 277 1.12 14.46 4.29
N ILE A 278 1.16 13.31 3.63
CA ILE A 278 -0.02 12.72 2.99
C ILE A 278 -0.51 11.66 3.97
N LEU A 279 -1.28 12.10 4.97
CA LEU A 279 -1.78 11.24 6.04
C LEU A 279 -3.05 10.54 5.60
N GLY A 280 -2.90 9.24 5.41
CA GLY A 280 -3.97 8.34 5.07
C GLY A 280 -3.30 7.06 4.62
N PRO A 281 -3.81 5.89 5.04
CA PRO A 281 -3.38 4.68 4.38
C PRO A 281 -3.76 4.84 2.90
N LEU A 282 -2.78 4.69 1.99
CA LEU A 282 -3.10 4.12 0.68
C LEU A 282 -4.08 2.97 0.95
N VAL A 283 -5.14 2.79 0.17
CA VAL A 283 -6.14 1.70 0.37
C VAL A 283 -5.48 0.34 0.66
N ILE A 284 -4.30 0.16 0.08
CA ILE A 284 -3.30 -0.89 0.25
C ILE A 284 -2.88 -1.13 1.72
N HIS A 285 -2.61 -0.06 2.48
CA HIS A 285 -2.03 -0.09 3.83
C HIS A 285 -3.06 -0.37 4.95
N ARG A 286 -4.34 -0.01 4.74
CA ARG A 286 -5.43 -0.30 5.70
C ARG A 286 -5.76 -1.80 5.73
N LYS A 287 -5.74 -2.42 4.55
CA LYS A 287 -5.87 -3.88 4.37
C LYS A 287 -4.72 -4.65 5.02
N ALA A 288 -3.49 -4.12 5.00
CA ALA A 288 -2.31 -4.74 5.61
C ALA A 288 -2.34 -4.78 7.16
N MET A 289 -3.14 -3.94 7.82
CA MET A 289 -3.27 -3.89 9.29
C MET A 289 -4.54 -4.55 9.85
N GLY A 290 -5.33 -5.25 9.03
CA GLY A 290 -6.55 -5.93 9.49
C GLY A 290 -7.66 -4.99 9.99
N ARG A 291 -7.65 -3.72 9.54
CA ARG A 291 -8.70 -2.72 9.85
C ARG A 291 -9.64 -2.54 8.66
N ASP A 292 -10.92 -2.28 8.96
CA ASP A 292 -11.99 -2.16 7.95
C ASP A 292 -11.65 -1.11 6.85
N PRO A 293 -11.58 -1.52 5.57
CA PRO A 293 -11.30 -0.65 4.43
C PRO A 293 -12.46 0.28 4.01
N SER A 294 -13.63 0.19 4.65
CA SER A 294 -14.82 0.97 4.31
C SER A 294 -14.71 2.49 4.60
N ARG A 295 -13.79 2.93 5.48
CA ARG A 295 -13.56 4.36 5.79
C ARG A 295 -12.47 4.97 4.88
N ARG A 296 -12.92 5.68 3.85
CA ARG A 296 -12.14 6.17 2.69
C ARG A 296 -11.67 7.61 2.87
N TRP A 297 -10.36 7.87 2.73
CA TRP A 297 -9.86 9.17 2.27
C TRP A 297 -9.10 8.92 0.96
N PRO A 298 -9.61 9.35 -0.21
CA PRO A 298 -8.83 9.54 -1.42
C PRO A 298 -7.50 10.28 -1.16
N LEU A 299 -6.48 10.05 -1.99
CA LEU A 299 -5.16 10.69 -1.83
C LEU A 299 -5.26 12.22 -1.89
N MET A 300 -6.20 12.72 -2.68
CA MET A 300 -6.54 14.14 -2.71
C MET A 300 -7.05 14.63 -1.34
N GLU A 301 -7.92 13.87 -0.66
CA GLU A 301 -8.43 14.25 0.68
C GLU A 301 -7.33 14.23 1.74
N ALA A 302 -6.50 13.18 1.74
CA ALA A 302 -5.33 13.05 2.62
C ALA A 302 -4.38 14.23 2.47
N PHE A 303 -4.14 14.69 1.24
CA PHE A 303 -3.31 15.85 0.99
C PHE A 303 -4.01 17.16 1.39
N LEU A 304 -5.28 17.37 1.02
CA LEU A 304 -6.05 18.58 1.32
C LEU A 304 -6.18 18.85 2.83
N VAL A 305 -6.41 17.82 3.64
CA VAL A 305 -6.50 17.97 5.10
C VAL A 305 -5.17 18.45 5.68
N ASN A 306 -4.05 17.95 5.16
CA ASN A 306 -2.71 18.32 5.63
C ASN A 306 -2.21 19.66 5.07
N LEU A 307 -2.80 20.15 3.99
CA LEU A 307 -2.59 21.52 3.50
C LEU A 307 -3.18 22.59 4.45
N CYS A 308 -4.10 22.20 5.34
CA CYS A 308 -4.76 23.09 6.29
C CYS A 308 -3.98 23.26 7.62
N TRP A 309 -2.65 23.11 7.59
CA TRP A 309 -1.80 23.33 8.76
C TRP A 309 -1.75 24.82 9.17
N LYS A 310 -1.55 25.05 10.47
CA LYS A 310 -1.52 26.37 11.13
C LYS A 310 -0.13 26.73 11.65
N THR A 311 0.02 27.96 12.09
CA THR A 311 1.23 28.44 12.77
C THR A 311 0.93 29.07 14.11
N LYS A 312 1.89 28.96 15.04
CA LYS A 312 1.93 29.81 16.22
C LYS A 312 2.49 31.18 15.86
N GLY A 313 1.64 32.03 15.29
CA GLY A 313 1.99 33.38 14.82
C GLY A 313 2.53 33.41 13.38
N PRO A 314 2.59 34.60 12.75
CA PRO A 314 3.16 34.75 11.41
C PRO A 314 4.68 34.61 11.43
N GLY A 315 5.27 34.27 10.29
CA GLY A 315 6.73 34.22 10.15
C GLY A 315 7.20 34.56 8.73
N PRO A 316 8.49 34.86 8.55
CA PRO A 316 9.03 35.23 7.25
C PRO A 316 9.07 34.07 6.25
N ARG A 317 8.92 34.41 4.97
CA ARG A 317 8.85 33.48 3.83
C ARG A 317 10.22 32.92 3.42
N ARG A 318 10.30 31.61 3.14
CA ARG A 318 11.45 30.91 2.52
C ARG A 318 11.22 30.65 1.02
N ALA A 319 11.66 31.55 0.15
CA ALA A 319 11.36 31.52 -1.29
C ALA A 319 11.69 30.20 -2.01
N GLU A 320 12.65 29.41 -1.51
CA GLU A 320 13.08 28.13 -2.10
C GLU A 320 12.02 27.00 -2.03
N PHE A 321 11.04 27.10 -1.14
CA PHE A 321 9.97 26.10 -0.99
C PHE A 321 8.61 26.69 -1.38
N PRO A 322 7.60 25.89 -1.77
CA PRO A 322 6.27 26.41 -2.10
C PRO A 322 5.57 27.10 -0.92
N SER A 323 4.78 28.15 -1.20
CA SER A 323 4.05 28.93 -0.19
C SER A 323 2.95 28.15 0.54
N TRP A 324 2.44 27.07 -0.06
CA TRP A 324 1.45 26.19 0.56
C TRP A 324 2.06 25.17 1.54
N SER A 325 3.39 24.98 1.52
CA SER A 325 4.09 24.08 2.44
C SER A 325 4.57 24.79 3.71
N TRP A 326 4.61 24.10 4.85
CA TRP A 326 5.25 24.60 6.08
C TRP A 326 6.75 24.84 5.91
N ALA A 327 7.40 24.10 5.02
CA ALA A 327 8.81 24.32 4.69
C ALA A 327 9.04 25.72 4.11
N GLY A 328 7.99 26.33 3.54
CA GLY A 328 8.00 27.69 3.03
C GLY A 328 8.05 28.80 4.09
N TRP A 329 7.99 28.51 5.39
CA TRP A 329 7.77 29.55 6.42
C TRP A 329 8.62 29.34 7.68
N GLN A 330 9.22 30.41 8.19
CA GLN A 330 9.91 30.41 9.48
C GLN A 330 8.91 30.57 10.63
N ALA A 331 8.06 29.57 10.82
CA ALA A 331 7.04 29.55 11.85
C ALA A 331 6.93 28.14 12.45
N VAL A 332 6.39 28.07 13.67
CA VAL A 332 6.16 26.79 14.35
C VAL A 332 4.95 26.11 13.72
N TYR A 333 5.15 24.91 13.22
CA TYR A 333 4.10 24.05 12.68
C TYR A 333 3.09 23.69 13.76
N GLU A 334 1.82 23.94 13.48
CA GLU A 334 0.71 23.49 14.30
C GLU A 334 -0.23 22.66 13.41
N GLY A 335 -0.31 21.36 13.69
CA GLY A 335 -1.25 20.47 13.02
C GLY A 335 -2.69 20.78 13.44
N SER A 336 -3.67 20.26 12.69
CA SER A 336 -5.06 20.25 13.16
C SER A 336 -5.13 19.56 14.53
N ALA A 337 -5.77 20.21 15.52
CA ALA A 337 -5.72 19.82 16.93
C ALA A 337 -6.46 18.50 17.27
N GLN A 338 -6.98 17.76 16.28
CA GLN A 338 -7.85 16.59 16.46
C GLN A 338 -7.30 15.33 15.78
N PRO A 339 -7.61 14.12 16.29
CA PRO A 339 -7.19 12.87 15.65
C PRO A 339 -7.71 12.78 14.21
N LEU A 340 -6.80 12.63 13.25
CA LEU A 340 -7.09 12.46 11.82
C LEU A 340 -8.06 11.32 11.53
N ALA A 341 -8.19 10.34 12.42
CA ALA A 341 -9.18 9.26 12.36
C ALA A 341 -10.63 9.75 12.20
N HIS A 342 -10.89 11.02 12.52
CA HIS A 342 -12.22 11.60 12.49
C HIS A 342 -12.36 12.80 11.56
N ILE A 343 -11.51 13.01 10.54
CA ILE A 343 -11.60 14.17 9.60
C ILE A 343 -12.05 13.73 8.18
N GLY A 344 -13.07 12.88 8.06
CA GLY A 344 -13.57 12.44 6.74
C GLY A 344 -14.30 13.53 5.97
N LEU A 345 -13.82 13.89 4.77
CA LEU A 345 -14.53 14.79 3.87
C LEU A 345 -15.73 14.06 3.27
N THR A 346 -16.95 14.59 3.42
CA THR A 346 -18.14 13.92 2.87
C THR A 346 -18.16 14.10 1.35
N GLY A 347 -18.26 12.99 0.60
CA GLY A 347 -18.12 12.95 -0.88
C GLY A 347 -19.00 13.90 -1.70
N ARG A 348 -20.06 14.52 -1.13
CA ARG A 348 -20.85 15.55 -1.82
C ARG A 348 -20.08 16.88 -2.01
N SER A 349 -19.18 17.25 -1.09
CA SER A 349 -18.42 18.51 -1.14
C SER A 349 -17.23 18.48 -2.11
N LEU A 350 -16.71 17.28 -2.44
CA LEU A 350 -15.48 17.11 -3.22
C LEU A 350 -15.69 17.00 -4.74
N THR A 351 -16.92 16.77 -5.21
CA THR A 351 -17.25 16.72 -6.65
C THR A 351 -16.90 18.00 -7.41
N LYS A 352 -16.67 19.12 -6.69
CA LYS A 352 -16.34 20.44 -7.25
C LYS A 352 -14.88 20.87 -7.00
N VAL A 353 -14.08 20.06 -6.32
CA VAL A 353 -12.67 20.35 -6.03
C VAL A 353 -11.80 19.48 -6.92
N LYS A 354 -10.91 20.10 -7.71
CA LYS A 354 -9.87 19.39 -8.47
C LYS A 354 -8.50 19.94 -8.12
N LEU A 355 -7.54 19.04 -7.99
CA LEU A 355 -6.15 19.36 -7.71
C LEU A 355 -5.28 18.93 -8.88
N SER A 356 -4.36 19.77 -9.32
CA SER A 356 -3.44 19.46 -10.42
C SER A 356 -2.07 20.10 -10.22
N VAL A 357 -1.05 19.54 -10.86
CA VAL A 357 0.31 20.07 -10.88
C VAL A 357 0.80 20.22 -12.32
N LYS A 358 1.73 21.14 -12.57
CA LYS A 358 2.27 21.38 -13.91
C LYS A 358 3.54 20.58 -14.15
N MET A 359 3.49 19.56 -15.01
CA MET A 359 4.64 18.74 -15.41
C MET A 359 4.97 18.97 -16.89
N LYS A 360 6.21 19.41 -17.21
CA LYS A 360 6.71 19.57 -18.60
C LYS A 360 5.70 20.26 -19.55
N GLN A 361 5.05 21.33 -19.07
CA GLN A 361 4.02 22.15 -19.75
C GLN A 361 2.58 21.60 -19.78
N VAL A 362 2.29 20.44 -19.18
CA VAL A 362 0.92 19.88 -19.09
C VAL A 362 0.44 19.92 -17.65
N LEU A 363 -0.83 20.26 -17.43
CA LEU A 363 -1.49 20.10 -16.13
C LEU A 363 -1.88 18.63 -15.96
N VAL A 364 -1.39 18.00 -14.90
CA VAL A 364 -1.65 16.61 -14.55
C VAL A 364 -2.49 16.59 -13.28
N ASP A 365 -3.54 15.78 -13.27
CA ASP A 365 -4.37 15.54 -12.08
C ASP A 365 -3.51 15.03 -10.90
N TRP A 366 -3.82 15.47 -9.68
CA TRP A 366 -3.06 15.10 -8.49
C TRP A 366 -2.99 13.59 -8.26
N GLU A 367 -4.12 12.88 -8.35
CA GLU A 367 -4.12 11.44 -8.13
C GLU A 367 -3.40 10.71 -9.26
N ALA A 368 -3.55 11.17 -10.51
CA ALA A 368 -2.78 10.65 -11.63
C ALA A 368 -1.27 10.87 -11.45
N MET A 369 -0.84 12.06 -11.03
CA MET A 369 0.56 12.36 -10.71
C MET A 369 1.06 11.46 -9.58
N CYS A 370 0.27 11.28 -8.52
CA CYS A 370 0.58 10.38 -7.42
C CYS A 370 0.79 8.95 -7.92
N ASN A 371 0.06 8.49 -8.93
CA ASN A 371 0.19 7.14 -9.47
C ASN A 371 1.34 7.01 -10.50
N MET A 372 1.75 8.11 -11.15
CA MET A 372 2.80 8.12 -12.19
C MET A 372 4.22 8.30 -11.64
N ILE A 373 4.36 8.96 -10.49
CA ILE A 373 5.67 9.23 -9.89
C ILE A 373 6.07 8.06 -8.99
N HIS A 374 7.29 7.56 -9.14
CA HIS A 374 7.90 6.74 -8.11
C HIS A 374 8.02 7.60 -6.86
N TRP A 375 7.27 7.25 -5.80
CA TRP A 375 7.37 7.84 -4.47
C TRP A 375 8.67 7.42 -3.81
N ASP A 376 9.78 7.82 -4.42
CA ASP A 376 11.07 7.68 -3.83
C ASP A 376 11.22 8.81 -2.80
N LEU A 377 11.10 8.48 -1.51
CA LEU A 377 11.43 9.37 -0.39
C LEU A 377 12.89 9.87 -0.45
N TYR A 378 13.70 9.33 -1.37
CA TYR A 378 15.08 9.72 -1.67
C TYR A 378 15.22 10.59 -2.94
N GLY A 379 14.12 10.88 -3.67
CA GLY A 379 14.12 11.66 -4.90
C GLY A 379 14.46 13.14 -4.68
N ASP A 380 15.12 13.76 -5.68
CA ASP A 380 15.43 15.19 -5.65
C ASP A 380 14.13 16.00 -5.68
N LEU A 381 13.82 16.73 -4.60
CA LEU A 381 12.66 17.62 -4.51
C LEU A 381 12.63 18.66 -5.63
N LYS A 382 13.79 19.01 -6.22
CA LYS A 382 13.87 19.90 -7.39
C LYS A 382 13.24 19.32 -8.65
N SER A 383 13.06 18.00 -8.70
CA SER A 383 12.36 17.32 -9.80
C SER A 383 10.83 17.37 -9.66
N LEU A 384 10.31 17.71 -8.48
CA LEU A 384 8.88 17.83 -8.23
C LEU A 384 8.37 19.23 -8.62
N PRO A 385 7.19 19.33 -9.24
CA PRO A 385 6.62 20.63 -9.60
C PRO A 385 6.14 21.41 -8.36
N PRO A 386 6.67 22.61 -8.07
CA PRO A 386 6.31 23.36 -6.85
C PRO A 386 4.93 24.05 -6.93
N GLU A 387 4.39 24.19 -8.14
CA GLU A 387 3.13 24.88 -8.40
C GLU A 387 1.92 23.95 -8.23
N LEU A 388 0.99 24.35 -7.37
CA LEU A 388 -0.25 23.63 -7.08
C LEU A 388 -1.44 24.40 -7.65
N TYR A 389 -2.22 23.74 -8.51
CA TYR A 389 -3.41 24.30 -9.15
C TYR A 389 -4.65 23.71 -8.48
N ILE A 390 -5.48 24.60 -7.93
CA ILE A 390 -6.71 24.23 -7.21
C ILE A 390 -7.91 24.83 -7.96
N GLN A 391 -8.79 23.98 -8.46
CA GLN A 391 -10.09 24.39 -8.98
C GLN A 391 -11.15 24.06 -7.93
N ALA A 392 -11.81 25.09 -7.38
CA ALA A 392 -12.84 24.92 -6.35
C ALA A 392 -13.80 26.12 -6.34
N PRO A 393 -14.99 26.03 -5.70
CA PRO A 393 -15.89 27.17 -5.51
C PRO A 393 -15.22 28.28 -4.72
N THR A 394 -15.52 29.52 -5.09
CA THR A 394 -14.91 30.73 -4.54
C THR A 394 -15.93 31.54 -3.78
N VAL A 395 -15.60 32.01 -2.58
CA VAL A 395 -16.44 32.93 -1.80
C VAL A 395 -15.65 34.19 -1.45
N PRO A 396 -16.20 35.40 -1.70
CA PRO A 396 -15.57 36.63 -1.26
C PRO A 396 -15.62 36.73 0.28
N LEU A 397 -14.48 37.01 0.90
CA LEU A 397 -14.37 37.26 2.32
C LEU A 397 -13.91 38.70 2.57
N THR A 398 -14.50 39.34 3.58
CA THR A 398 -13.95 40.59 4.11
C THR A 398 -13.11 40.26 5.34
N VAL A 399 -11.82 40.57 5.29
CA VAL A 399 -10.91 40.33 6.41
C VAL A 399 -10.74 41.60 7.22
N CYS A 400 -10.78 41.49 8.55
CA CYS A 400 -10.71 42.60 9.48
C CYS A 400 -9.73 42.29 10.64
N GLN A 401 -8.95 43.28 11.05
CA GLN A 401 -8.05 43.20 12.19
C GLN A 401 -8.67 43.86 13.41
N GLY A 402 -9.08 43.07 14.40
CA GLY A 402 -9.77 43.58 15.59
C GLY A 402 -11.14 44.17 15.26
N LEU A 403 -12.18 43.80 16.00
CA LEU A 403 -13.54 44.33 15.82
C LEU A 403 -13.68 45.81 16.30
N LYS A 404 -12.66 46.65 16.09
CA LYS A 404 -12.75 48.07 16.41
C LYS A 404 -13.29 48.83 15.20
N GLU A 405 -14.53 49.26 15.36
CA GLU A 405 -15.08 50.51 14.80
C GLU A 405 -15.54 50.54 13.33
N SER A 406 -16.16 49.50 12.76
CA SER A 406 -16.82 49.74 11.45
C SER A 406 -18.10 49.00 11.11
N GLU A 407 -18.75 48.35 12.08
CA GLU A 407 -20.21 48.16 12.09
C GLU A 407 -20.68 48.09 13.55
N ASP A 408 -21.62 48.95 13.96
CA ASP A 408 -22.21 49.01 15.32
C ASP A 408 -22.77 47.66 15.86
N ASN A 409 -22.78 46.61 15.03
CA ASN A 409 -23.44 45.35 15.29
C ASN A 409 -22.55 44.27 15.95
N PHE A 410 -21.23 44.46 16.05
CA PHE A 410 -20.30 43.42 16.53
C PHE A 410 -19.58 43.75 17.85
N ALA A 411 -19.64 45.01 18.31
CA ALA A 411 -18.87 45.50 19.46
C ALA A 411 -19.13 44.73 20.77
N GLY A 412 -20.37 44.27 21.00
CA GLY A 412 -20.74 43.53 22.21
C GLY A 412 -20.11 42.13 22.34
N HIS A 413 -19.62 41.55 21.24
CA HIS A 413 -19.04 40.21 21.21
C HIS A 413 -17.50 40.24 21.09
N ALA A 414 -16.92 41.44 20.96
CA ALA A 414 -15.47 41.64 20.84
C ALA A 414 -14.69 41.13 22.07
N ALA A 415 -15.32 41.07 23.25
CA ALA A 415 -14.71 40.52 24.47
C ALA A 415 -14.44 39.01 24.38
N HIS A 416 -15.21 38.25 23.58
CA HIS A 416 -15.03 36.81 23.39
C HIS A 416 -13.94 36.46 22.36
N LEU A 417 -13.54 37.43 21.53
CA LEU A 417 -12.51 37.30 20.49
C LEU A 417 -11.22 38.08 20.83
N ALA A 418 -11.11 38.57 22.07
CA ALA A 418 -10.21 39.64 22.46
C ALA A 418 -8.69 39.36 22.54
N PRO A 419 -8.15 38.13 22.70
CA PRO A 419 -6.72 38.03 22.99
C PRO A 419 -5.74 38.08 21.80
N MET A 420 -6.09 37.73 20.56
CA MET A 420 -5.32 37.96 19.31
C MET A 420 -6.08 37.34 18.10
N SER A 421 -5.70 37.74 16.89
CA SER A 421 -5.94 37.10 15.56
C SER A 421 -6.99 37.77 14.66
N TRP A 422 -6.82 37.59 13.36
CA TRP A 422 -7.59 38.25 12.31
C TRP A 422 -8.96 37.60 12.17
N CYS A 423 -9.98 38.30 11.66
CA CYS A 423 -11.31 37.74 11.46
C CYS A 423 -11.77 37.85 10.01
N ALA A 424 -12.58 36.89 9.55
CA ALA A 424 -13.28 36.93 8.27
C ALA A 424 -14.79 37.07 8.49
N VAL A 425 -15.40 37.95 7.70
CA VAL A 425 -16.86 38.07 7.59
C VAL A 425 -17.31 37.40 6.29
N LEU A 426 -18.17 36.39 6.43
CA LEU A 426 -18.90 35.77 5.33
C LEU A 426 -20.32 36.32 5.31
N ASN A 427 -20.68 36.97 4.20
CA ASN A 427 -21.99 37.58 4.01
C ASN A 427 -22.82 36.76 3.03
N ASP A 428 -23.94 36.20 3.49
CA ASP A 428 -24.97 35.59 2.66
C ASP A 428 -26.23 36.49 2.58
N ASN A 429 -27.18 36.16 1.72
CA ASN A 429 -28.45 36.87 1.63
C ASN A 429 -29.26 36.76 2.93
N GLU A 430 -29.16 35.63 3.64
CA GLU A 430 -29.97 35.35 4.83
C GLU A 430 -29.24 35.57 6.16
N TYR A 431 -27.91 35.46 6.20
CA TYR A 431 -27.11 35.55 7.42
C TYR A 431 -25.71 36.15 7.21
N GLN A 432 -25.05 36.53 8.31
CA GLN A 432 -23.64 36.96 8.38
C GLN A 432 -22.91 36.05 9.38
N ILE A 433 -21.76 35.51 8.98
CA ILE A 433 -20.90 34.67 9.84
C ILE A 433 -19.57 35.37 10.08
N LEU A 434 -19.17 35.49 11.33
CA LEU A 434 -17.84 35.95 11.73
C LEU A 434 -16.99 34.78 12.19
N ILE A 435 -15.75 34.69 11.72
CA ILE A 435 -14.85 33.54 11.92
C ILE A 435 -13.43 34.02 12.18
N GLU A 436 -12.68 33.30 13.02
CA GLU A 436 -11.25 33.51 13.24
C GLU A 436 -10.37 33.03 12.05
N ILE A 437 -9.31 33.77 11.73
CA ILE A 437 -8.32 33.43 10.69
C ILE A 437 -6.90 33.40 11.28
N ASP A 438 -6.16 32.35 10.93
CA ASP A 438 -4.73 32.22 11.21
C ASP A 438 -3.88 32.75 10.06
N LEU A 439 -3.05 33.76 10.31
CA LEU A 439 -2.11 34.30 9.32
C LEU A 439 -0.73 33.64 9.42
N VAL A 440 -0.19 33.19 8.28
CA VAL A 440 1.16 32.59 8.21
C VAL A 440 2.24 33.56 7.75
N ASP A 441 1.87 34.66 7.08
CA ASP A 441 2.79 35.62 6.44
C ASP A 441 2.82 36.96 7.20
N GLU A 442 4.02 37.34 7.67
CA GLU A 442 4.24 38.58 8.41
C GLU A 442 4.11 39.84 7.53
N GLU A 443 4.57 39.79 6.28
CA GLU A 443 4.46 40.91 5.34
C GLU A 443 3.00 41.17 4.98
N VAL A 444 2.24 40.11 4.71
CA VAL A 444 0.80 40.22 4.44
C VAL A 444 0.04 40.71 5.67
N ALA A 445 0.34 40.17 6.86
CA ALA A 445 -0.26 40.63 8.11
C ALA A 445 -0.01 42.13 8.35
N SER A 446 1.15 42.67 7.94
CA SER A 446 1.46 44.09 8.07
C SER A 446 0.79 45.00 7.02
N THR A 447 0.37 44.44 5.88
CA THR A 447 -0.15 45.19 4.72
C THR A 447 -1.67 45.15 4.59
N LEU A 448 -2.34 44.15 5.17
CA LEU A 448 -3.79 44.09 5.24
C LEU A 448 -4.35 45.30 6.01
N GLN A 449 -5.23 46.09 5.37
CA GLN A 449 -5.94 47.20 6.04
C GLN A 449 -7.15 46.67 6.83
N THR A 450 -7.76 47.50 7.68
CA THR A 450 -8.90 47.12 8.55
C THR A 450 -10.12 46.54 7.81
N LYS A 451 -10.26 46.81 6.51
CA LYS A 451 -11.19 46.13 5.60
C LYS A 451 -10.52 45.96 4.24
N ASP A 452 -10.18 44.72 3.89
CA ASP A 452 -9.79 44.37 2.53
C ASP A 452 -10.56 43.11 2.07
N SER A 453 -10.84 43.02 0.76
CA SER A 453 -11.60 41.91 0.19
C SER A 453 -10.64 40.83 -0.27
N LEU A 454 -10.61 39.70 0.44
CA LEU A 454 -9.85 38.52 0.03
C LEU A 454 -10.75 37.50 -0.65
N LEU A 455 -10.17 36.78 -1.61
CA LEU A 455 -10.88 35.78 -2.37
C LEU A 455 -10.60 34.39 -1.79
N LEU A 456 -11.56 33.80 -1.08
CA LEU A 456 -11.40 32.43 -0.57
C LEU A 456 -11.59 31.43 -1.72
N LYS A 457 -10.51 30.79 -2.17
CA LYS A 457 -10.57 29.70 -3.16
C LYS A 457 -10.67 28.36 -2.44
N GLY A 458 -11.84 27.73 -2.54
CA GLY A 458 -12.10 26.39 -2.03
C GLY A 458 -12.57 26.35 -0.57
N ILE A 459 -13.88 26.18 -0.41
CA ILE A 459 -14.46 25.82 0.90
C ILE A 459 -14.59 24.31 0.97
N ILE A 460 -13.98 23.70 1.98
CA ILE A 460 -14.23 22.30 2.34
C ILE A 460 -15.14 22.30 3.57
N LEU A 461 -16.46 22.28 3.32
CA LEU A 461 -17.45 22.14 4.39
C LEU A 461 -17.59 20.66 4.75
N ARG A 462 -17.53 20.37 6.05
CA ARG A 462 -17.78 19.04 6.60
C ARG A 462 -18.94 19.09 7.59
N HIS A 463 -19.83 18.11 7.49
CA HIS A 463 -20.83 17.79 8.51
C HIS A 463 -20.35 16.54 9.27
N LEU A 464 -20.27 16.58 10.60
CA LEU A 464 -20.01 15.41 11.42
C LEU A 464 -21.34 14.76 11.76
N ASP A 465 -21.46 13.45 11.49
CA ASP A 465 -22.61 12.66 11.92
C ASP A 465 -22.56 12.46 13.44
N PRO A 466 -23.56 12.92 14.20
CA PRO A 466 -23.60 12.78 15.65
C PRO A 466 -23.63 11.32 16.15
N HIS A 467 -23.97 10.34 15.30
CA HIS A 467 -24.19 8.95 15.74
C HIS A 467 -22.98 8.01 15.52
N ALA A 468 -21.88 8.46 14.92
CA ALA A 468 -20.71 7.62 14.62
C ALA A 468 -19.69 7.48 15.77
N ALA A 469 -19.94 8.09 16.93
CA ALA A 469 -19.08 8.06 18.11
C ALA A 469 -19.55 7.00 19.13
N LEU A 470 -19.28 5.72 18.85
CA LEU A 470 -19.67 4.62 19.76
C LEU A 470 -18.51 3.96 20.54
N GLU A 471 -17.26 4.48 20.52
CA GLU A 471 -16.19 3.87 21.34
C GLU A 471 -15.26 4.81 22.12
N TYR A 472 -15.36 6.14 21.99
CA TYR A 472 -14.59 7.04 22.87
C TYR A 472 -15.46 8.23 23.32
N ASN A 473 -15.82 8.22 24.61
CA ASN A 473 -16.52 9.31 25.28
C ASN A 473 -15.64 10.57 25.35
N TYR A 474 -16.32 11.73 25.33
CA TYR A 474 -15.83 13.12 25.30
C TYR A 474 -15.55 13.65 23.89
N TYR A 475 -16.59 14.10 23.18
CA TYR A 475 -16.79 15.47 22.71
C TYR A 475 -18.14 15.52 21.95
N ASP A 476 -18.93 16.53 22.27
CA ASP A 476 -20.32 16.73 21.84
C ASP A 476 -20.50 16.78 20.30
N ASN A 477 -21.74 16.68 19.82
CA ASN A 477 -22.13 16.71 18.41
C ASN A 477 -21.75 18.04 17.70
N GLN A 478 -20.51 18.12 17.21
CA GLN A 478 -19.91 19.37 16.76
C GLN A 478 -19.59 19.38 15.25
N VAL A 479 -19.99 20.43 14.53
CA VAL A 479 -19.72 20.64 13.09
C VAL A 479 -18.47 21.50 12.92
N TRP A 480 -17.55 21.08 12.04
CA TRP A 480 -16.27 21.75 11.79
C TRP A 480 -16.09 22.02 10.29
N ALA A 481 -15.57 23.19 9.91
CA ALA A 481 -15.20 23.46 8.51
C ALA A 481 -13.82 24.11 8.39
N PHE A 482 -13.10 23.80 7.31
CA PHE A 482 -11.72 24.25 7.09
C PHE A 482 -11.57 24.81 5.67
N ALA A 483 -10.78 25.87 5.50
CA ALA A 483 -10.49 26.44 4.17
C ALA A 483 -9.09 27.05 4.06
N LEU A 484 -8.53 27.05 2.84
CA LEU A 484 -7.25 27.68 2.51
C LEU A 484 -7.48 29.15 2.14
N VAL A 485 -6.81 30.09 2.82
CA VAL A 485 -6.92 31.52 2.53
C VAL A 485 -5.79 31.95 1.60
N VAL A 486 -6.17 32.48 0.43
CA VAL A 486 -5.26 32.89 -0.63
C VAL A 486 -5.59 34.33 -1.03
N LEU A 487 -4.57 35.18 -1.10
CA LEU A 487 -4.67 36.57 -1.53
C LEU A 487 -4.09 36.67 -2.94
N GLU A 488 -4.85 37.29 -3.84
CA GLU A 488 -4.39 37.59 -5.20
C GLU A 488 -4.14 39.09 -5.30
N ASP A 489 -2.86 39.49 -5.43
CA ASP A 489 -2.46 40.87 -5.74
C ASP A 489 -2.01 40.96 -7.22
N LYS A 490 -1.69 42.17 -7.70
CA LYS A 490 -1.18 42.39 -9.07
C LYS A 490 0.19 41.73 -9.36
N GLY A 491 0.86 41.20 -8.34
CA GLY A 491 2.14 40.49 -8.38
C GLY A 491 2.03 38.96 -8.22
N GLY A 492 0.82 38.42 -8.00
CA GLY A 492 0.56 36.98 -7.98
C GLY A 492 -0.24 36.50 -6.76
N THR A 493 -0.40 35.18 -6.68
CA THR A 493 -1.20 34.48 -5.66
C THR A 493 -0.34 34.15 -4.43
N ARG A 494 -0.63 34.76 -3.26
CA ARG A 494 0.05 34.50 -1.98
C ARG A 494 -0.85 33.70 -1.04
N ARG A 495 -0.31 32.68 -0.35
CA ARG A 495 -1.04 32.05 0.76
C ARG A 495 -0.96 32.97 1.96
N VAL A 496 -2.10 33.27 2.54
CA VAL A 496 -2.21 34.20 3.66
C VAL A 496 -2.53 33.48 4.96
N GLY A 497 -3.21 32.32 4.89
CA GLY A 497 -3.62 31.62 6.10
C GLY A 497 -4.44 30.35 5.89
N SER A 498 -5.02 29.86 6.98
CA SER A 498 -6.09 28.86 7.01
C SER A 498 -7.26 29.39 7.84
N LEU A 499 -8.48 29.07 7.41
CA LEU A 499 -9.72 29.38 8.11
C LEU A 499 -10.24 28.10 8.77
N GLU A 500 -10.66 28.17 10.02
CA GLU A 500 -11.32 27.06 10.72
C GLU A 500 -12.58 27.53 11.43
N LEU A 501 -13.70 26.88 11.11
CA LEU A 501 -14.99 27.02 11.75
C LEU A 501 -15.16 25.88 12.77
N ARG A 502 -15.21 26.23 14.06
CA ARG A 502 -15.48 25.37 15.21
C ARG A 502 -16.71 25.88 15.95
N PRO A 503 -17.49 25.03 16.64
CA PRO A 503 -18.70 25.47 17.37
C PRO A 503 -18.46 26.53 18.45
N ASP A 504 -17.21 26.77 18.82
CA ASP A 504 -16.78 27.77 19.78
C ASP A 504 -16.18 29.06 19.19
N ASN A 505 -15.85 29.12 17.90
CA ASN A 505 -15.09 30.22 17.32
C ASN A 505 -15.81 30.99 16.18
N TYR A 506 -17.11 30.77 15.98
CA TYR A 506 -17.92 31.57 15.04
C TYR A 506 -19.19 32.14 15.66
N LEU A 507 -19.66 33.23 15.07
CA LEU A 507 -20.92 33.91 15.45
C LEU A 507 -21.79 34.07 14.20
N VAL A 508 -23.09 33.76 14.30
CA VAL A 508 -24.05 33.91 13.22
C VAL A 508 -25.09 34.97 13.56
N ARG A 509 -25.34 35.88 12.61
CA ARG A 509 -26.45 36.84 12.65
C ARG A 509 -27.36 36.65 11.46
N TRP A 510 -28.63 36.50 11.74
CA TRP A 510 -29.67 36.40 10.73
C TRP A 510 -30.10 37.80 10.28
N LYS A 511 -30.19 38.00 8.96
CA LYS A 511 -30.65 39.27 8.33
C LYS A 511 -32.18 39.38 8.33
N TYR A 512 -32.89 38.24 8.33
CA TYR A 512 -34.36 38.15 8.38
C TYR A 512 -34.84 37.39 9.63
N SER A 513 -36.09 37.61 10.03
CA SER A 513 -36.74 36.91 11.14
C SER A 513 -37.08 35.47 10.75
N VAL A 514 -36.20 34.52 11.11
CA VAL A 514 -36.48 33.08 11.00
C VAL A 514 -37.21 32.64 12.28
N ASP A 515 -38.39 32.04 12.14
CA ASP A 515 -39.20 31.56 13.27
C ASP A 515 -38.63 30.23 13.80
N HIS A 516 -37.63 30.35 14.66
CA HIS A 516 -37.27 29.29 15.60
C HIS A 516 -37.91 29.68 16.92
N SER A 517 -38.98 29.00 17.31
CA SER A 517 -39.88 29.34 18.42
C SER A 517 -39.26 29.33 19.83
N SER A 518 -37.94 29.45 19.95
CA SER A 518 -37.20 29.71 21.20
C SER A 518 -36.25 30.91 21.15
N ALA A 519 -36.01 31.55 19.99
CA ALA A 519 -35.17 32.74 19.89
C ALA A 519 -36.02 34.02 20.02
N LYS A 520 -36.24 34.49 21.24
CA LYS A 520 -37.00 35.72 21.51
C LYS A 520 -36.31 36.96 20.91
N SER A 521 -36.89 37.46 19.83
CA SER A 521 -36.94 38.84 19.29
C SER A 521 -35.66 39.68 19.23
N GLY A 522 -35.27 40.01 17.99
CA GLY A 522 -34.50 41.21 17.63
C GLY A 522 -33.02 40.95 17.31
N LYS A 523 -32.67 40.81 16.01
CA LYS A 523 -31.29 40.81 15.48
C LYS A 523 -30.23 40.13 16.39
N CYS A 524 -30.58 39.00 17.01
CA CYS A 524 -29.76 38.42 18.06
C CYS A 524 -28.70 37.51 17.44
N TRP A 525 -27.45 37.76 17.81
CA TRP A 525 -26.35 36.84 17.54
C TRP A 525 -26.51 35.60 18.42
N VAL A 526 -26.37 34.41 17.84
CA VAL A 526 -26.46 33.14 18.57
C VAL A 526 -25.24 32.29 18.23
N ARG A 527 -24.66 31.63 19.24
CA ARG A 527 -23.64 30.59 19.04
C ARG A 527 -24.36 29.33 18.54
N GLY A 528 -24.14 28.94 17.28
CA GLY A 528 -24.97 27.96 16.58
C GLY A 528 -24.80 26.51 17.06
N LEU A 529 -25.93 25.85 17.35
CA LEU A 529 -26.11 24.39 17.42
C LEU A 529 -26.91 23.98 16.16
N LEU A 530 -26.29 23.24 15.24
CA LEU A 530 -26.97 22.69 14.05
C LEU A 530 -27.75 21.42 14.45
N LYS A 531 -29.08 21.43 14.37
CA LYS A 531 -29.94 20.25 14.61
C LYS A 531 -31.10 20.17 13.62
N GLU A 532 -31.27 18.97 13.06
CA GLU A 532 -32.51 18.19 12.75
C GLU A 532 -32.65 17.62 11.33
N VAL A 533 -32.65 16.27 11.26
CA VAL A 533 -33.66 15.45 10.54
C VAL A 533 -33.95 14.21 11.41
N SER A 534 -35.22 13.93 11.65
CA SER A 534 -35.82 12.96 12.60
C SER A 534 -35.97 11.53 12.08
N ALA A 535 -35.87 10.52 12.96
CA ALA A 535 -36.86 9.43 13.15
C ALA A 535 -36.46 8.46 14.30
N ASP A 536 -37.45 8.06 15.09
CA ASP A 536 -37.41 7.37 16.40
C ASP A 536 -37.04 5.87 16.36
N VAL A 537 -36.33 5.37 17.40
CA VAL A 537 -36.54 4.05 18.06
C VAL A 537 -35.96 4.09 19.49
N GLU A 538 -36.76 3.74 20.50
CA GLU A 538 -36.36 3.55 21.91
C GLU A 538 -35.66 2.20 22.17
N ILE A 539 -34.64 2.17 23.05
CA ILE A 539 -34.09 0.93 23.66
C ILE A 539 -33.90 1.15 25.19
N PRO A 540 -34.31 0.21 26.07
CA PRO A 540 -34.19 0.32 27.53
C PRO A 540 -32.81 -0.12 28.09
N PRO A 541 -32.50 0.11 29.38
CA PRO A 541 -31.13 0.15 29.89
C PRO A 541 -30.54 -1.20 30.34
N SER A 542 -29.21 -1.12 30.50
CA SER A 542 -28.16 -2.07 30.83
C SER A 542 -28.31 -3.00 32.06
N SER A 543 -27.62 -4.14 31.95
CA SER A 543 -26.90 -4.86 33.03
C SER A 543 -25.93 -5.83 32.33
N GLY A 544 -24.61 -5.92 32.55
CA GLY A 544 -23.84 -5.85 33.78
C GLY A 544 -23.31 -7.25 34.10
N ALA A 545 -22.00 -7.51 33.89
CA ALA A 545 -21.15 -8.37 34.75
C ALA A 545 -19.82 -8.75 34.07
N SER A 546 -18.79 -8.73 34.90
CA SER A 546 -17.38 -9.07 34.74
C SER A 546 -17.08 -10.57 34.60
N SER A 547 -15.98 -10.90 33.90
CA SER A 547 -15.01 -11.95 34.30
C SER A 547 -13.80 -11.98 33.36
N GLY A 548 -12.57 -11.93 33.90
CA GLY A 548 -11.35 -12.36 33.20
C GLY A 548 -11.37 -13.88 32.94
N PRO A 549 -10.45 -14.46 32.14
CA PRO A 549 -9.12 -14.80 32.68
C PRO A 549 -7.94 -14.93 31.67
N ASN A 550 -6.74 -15.09 32.22
CA ASN A 550 -5.54 -15.84 31.79
C ASN A 550 -5.44 -16.46 30.38
N THR A 551 -4.26 -16.34 29.75
CA THR A 551 -3.53 -17.41 29.02
C THR A 551 -2.11 -16.90 28.67
N SER A 552 -1.03 -17.41 29.28
CA SER A 552 -0.21 -18.57 28.87
C SER A 552 0.31 -18.53 27.43
N ILE A 553 1.60 -18.22 27.28
CA ILE A 553 2.37 -18.26 26.04
C ILE A 553 2.56 -19.72 25.61
N LEU A 554 1.98 -20.10 24.46
CA LEU A 554 2.30 -21.35 23.76
C LEU A 554 3.27 -21.05 22.62
N ALA A 555 4.42 -21.72 22.63
CA ALA A 555 5.38 -21.70 21.54
C ALA A 555 4.80 -22.46 20.33
N THR A 556 4.54 -21.75 19.22
CA THR A 556 4.17 -22.36 17.93
C THR A 556 5.40 -22.78 17.15
N SER A 557 5.43 -24.04 16.72
CA SER A 557 6.38 -24.58 15.74
C SER A 557 6.34 -23.80 14.43
N VAL A 558 7.49 -23.31 13.96
CA VAL A 558 7.60 -22.63 12.66
C VAL A 558 7.51 -23.69 11.55
N HIS A 559 6.38 -23.74 10.83
CA HIS A 559 6.25 -24.58 9.63
C HIS A 559 7.17 -24.05 8.51
N GLN A 560 7.87 -24.96 7.82
CA GLN A 560 8.67 -24.62 6.63
C GLN A 560 7.77 -24.02 5.52
N PRO A 561 8.29 -23.11 4.69
CA PRO A 561 7.48 -22.41 3.69
C PRO A 561 7.13 -23.28 2.48
N VAL A 562 6.13 -22.86 1.70
CA VAL A 562 5.93 -23.32 0.33
C VAL A 562 6.80 -22.48 -0.60
N ILE A 563 7.59 -23.14 -1.45
CA ILE A 563 8.45 -22.46 -2.44
C ILE A 563 7.69 -22.35 -3.76
N ILE A 564 7.62 -21.15 -4.32
CA ILE A 564 7.08 -20.89 -5.66
C ILE A 564 8.23 -20.50 -6.56
N VAL A 565 8.33 -21.12 -7.74
CA VAL A 565 9.34 -20.76 -8.74
C VAL A 565 8.65 -20.06 -9.91
N GLY A 566 8.96 -18.77 -10.11
CA GLY A 566 8.35 -17.86 -11.08
C GLY A 566 7.45 -16.81 -10.41
N ALA A 567 7.70 -15.52 -10.69
CA ALA A 567 6.93 -14.37 -10.18
C ALA A 567 6.17 -13.62 -11.29
N SER A 568 5.55 -14.38 -12.19
CA SER A 568 4.59 -13.88 -13.19
C SER A 568 3.15 -14.08 -12.67
N LEU A 569 2.12 -13.96 -13.52
CA LEU A 569 0.71 -14.01 -13.12
C LEU A 569 0.35 -15.21 -12.22
N VAL A 570 0.76 -16.41 -12.63
CA VAL A 570 0.38 -17.66 -11.95
C VAL A 570 1.10 -17.81 -10.61
N GLY A 571 2.41 -17.54 -10.57
CA GLY A 571 3.18 -17.64 -9.33
C GLY A 571 2.81 -16.56 -8.31
N LEU A 572 2.55 -15.33 -8.75
CA LEU A 572 2.05 -14.27 -7.87
C LEU A 572 0.62 -14.55 -7.40
N SER A 573 -0.23 -15.12 -8.24
CA SER A 573 -1.58 -15.56 -7.84
C SER A 573 -1.50 -16.71 -6.81
N ALA A 574 -0.57 -17.66 -6.99
CA ALA A 574 -0.33 -18.73 -6.02
C ALA A 574 0.10 -18.17 -4.65
N ALA A 575 1.02 -17.21 -4.67
CA ALA A 575 1.46 -16.53 -3.46
C ALA A 575 0.30 -15.81 -2.73
N LEU A 576 -0.59 -15.17 -3.48
CA LEU A 576 -1.78 -14.53 -2.91
C LEU A 576 -2.79 -15.55 -2.35
N CYS A 577 -3.02 -16.66 -3.04
CA CYS A 577 -3.91 -17.72 -2.57
C CYS A 577 -3.35 -18.38 -1.29
N LEU A 578 -2.05 -18.65 -1.22
CA LEU A 578 -1.40 -19.20 -0.03
C LEU A 578 -1.37 -18.22 1.14
N SER A 579 -1.09 -16.93 0.87
CA SER A 579 -1.06 -15.91 1.92
C SER A 579 -2.44 -15.64 2.53
N LYS A 580 -3.53 -15.81 1.76
CA LYS A 580 -4.90 -15.80 2.27
C LYS A 580 -5.07 -16.82 3.41
N HIS A 581 -4.51 -18.00 3.24
CA HIS A 581 -4.50 -19.08 4.24
C HIS A 581 -3.35 -19.00 5.26
N ARG A 582 -2.58 -17.91 5.28
CA ARG A 582 -1.42 -17.70 6.18
C ARG A 582 -0.34 -18.77 6.07
N VAL A 583 -0.17 -19.36 4.88
CA VAL A 583 0.92 -20.30 4.62
C VAL A 583 2.21 -19.52 4.33
N PRO A 584 3.30 -19.72 5.10
CA PRO A 584 4.59 -19.08 4.81
C PRO A 584 5.04 -19.42 3.39
N THR A 585 5.40 -18.40 2.61
CA THR A 585 5.63 -18.55 1.18
C THR A 585 6.87 -17.79 0.73
N ILE A 586 7.72 -18.44 -0.07
CA ILE A 586 8.88 -17.83 -0.74
C ILE A 586 8.68 -17.95 -2.25
N VAL A 587 8.83 -16.85 -2.99
CA VAL A 587 8.78 -16.81 -4.46
C VAL A 587 10.18 -16.53 -5.00
N LEU A 588 10.67 -17.38 -5.90
CA LEU A 588 11.96 -17.26 -6.56
C LEU A 588 11.77 -16.85 -8.02
N GLU A 589 12.39 -15.76 -8.44
CA GLU A 589 12.29 -15.23 -9.80
C GLU A 589 13.66 -14.91 -10.38
N LYS A 590 13.95 -15.41 -11.59
CA LYS A 590 15.24 -15.22 -12.26
C LYS A 590 15.42 -13.80 -12.84
N HIS A 591 14.33 -13.11 -13.17
CA HIS A 591 14.36 -11.78 -13.77
C HIS A 591 14.38 -10.66 -12.71
N ALA A 592 15.17 -9.62 -12.97
CA ALA A 592 15.33 -8.47 -12.06
C ALA A 592 14.05 -7.62 -11.91
N ALA A 593 13.15 -7.66 -12.89
CA ALA A 593 11.92 -6.87 -12.89
C ALA A 593 10.80 -7.59 -13.67
N ILE A 594 9.59 -7.04 -13.56
CA ILE A 594 8.44 -7.41 -14.39
C ILE A 594 8.78 -7.18 -15.88
N SER A 595 8.26 -8.04 -16.76
CA SER A 595 8.47 -7.92 -18.20
C SER A 595 7.92 -6.60 -18.74
N LYS A 596 8.69 -5.89 -19.56
CA LYS A 596 8.21 -4.69 -20.28
C LYS A 596 7.18 -5.03 -21.36
N HIS A 597 7.14 -6.29 -21.80
CA HIS A 597 6.19 -6.75 -22.81
C HIS A 597 4.87 -7.19 -22.13
N PRO A 598 3.72 -6.54 -22.41
CA PRO A 598 2.50 -6.75 -21.64
C PRO A 598 1.75 -8.05 -21.93
N ARG A 599 2.17 -8.85 -22.92
CA ARG A 599 1.72 -10.23 -23.15
C ARG A 599 0.17 -10.39 -23.08
N ALA A 600 -0.37 -11.02 -22.03
CA ALA A 600 -1.81 -11.24 -21.89
C ALA A 600 -2.57 -9.95 -21.51
N ILE A 601 -3.83 -9.83 -21.95
CA ILE A 601 -4.69 -8.70 -21.61
C ILE A 601 -6.08 -9.10 -21.08
N GLY A 602 -6.59 -10.27 -21.49
CA GLY A 602 -7.96 -10.70 -21.18
C GLY A 602 -8.03 -11.63 -19.97
N PHE A 603 -8.69 -11.19 -18.92
CA PHE A 603 -8.99 -11.97 -17.72
C PHE A 603 -10.49 -12.24 -17.62
N THR A 604 -10.86 -13.49 -17.37
CA THR A 604 -12.26 -13.93 -17.38
C THR A 604 -12.98 -13.60 -16.08
N SER A 605 -14.31 -13.69 -16.09
CA SER A 605 -15.13 -13.49 -14.90
C SER A 605 -14.77 -14.44 -13.76
N ARG A 606 -14.47 -15.73 -14.01
CA ARG A 606 -14.03 -16.67 -12.97
C ARG A 606 -12.69 -16.25 -12.35
N THR A 607 -11.76 -15.74 -13.15
CA THR A 607 -10.50 -15.19 -12.62
C THR A 607 -10.75 -13.96 -11.75
N LEU A 608 -11.71 -13.10 -12.12
CA LEU A 608 -12.08 -11.97 -11.29
C LEU A 608 -12.81 -12.38 -10.00
N GLU A 609 -13.57 -13.47 -9.99
CA GLU A 609 -14.11 -14.05 -8.74
C GLU A 609 -12.99 -14.46 -7.78
N ILE A 610 -11.94 -15.12 -8.29
CA ILE A 610 -10.76 -15.46 -7.49
C ILE A 610 -10.11 -14.19 -6.93
N TYR A 611 -9.91 -13.16 -7.75
CA TYR A 611 -9.36 -11.89 -7.28
C TYR A 611 -10.28 -11.11 -6.35
N ARG A 612 -11.60 -11.33 -6.45
CA ARG A 612 -12.60 -10.82 -5.50
C ARG A 612 -12.47 -11.52 -4.15
N TRP A 613 -12.32 -12.84 -4.10
CA TRP A 613 -12.03 -13.60 -2.88
C TRP A 613 -10.68 -13.26 -2.27
N LEU A 614 -9.71 -12.89 -3.11
CA LEU A 614 -8.44 -12.33 -2.68
C LEU A 614 -8.54 -10.85 -2.33
N GLY A 615 -9.71 -10.22 -2.36
CA GLY A 615 -9.89 -8.83 -1.93
C GLY A 615 -9.13 -7.79 -2.77
N ILE A 616 -8.81 -8.09 -4.03
CA ILE A 616 -8.13 -7.17 -4.95
C ILE A 616 -8.94 -6.82 -6.20
N ALA A 617 -10.17 -7.33 -6.34
CA ALA A 617 -11.05 -7.01 -7.47
C ALA A 617 -11.21 -5.49 -7.70
N ASP A 618 -11.33 -4.68 -6.64
CA ASP A 618 -11.46 -3.22 -6.77
C ASP A 618 -10.25 -2.52 -7.42
N GLN A 619 -9.09 -3.19 -7.46
CA GLN A 619 -7.88 -2.68 -8.11
C GLN A 619 -7.82 -3.06 -9.60
N ILE A 620 -8.71 -3.94 -10.06
CA ILE A 620 -8.72 -4.51 -11.41
C ILE A 620 -9.96 -3.98 -12.13
N PRO A 621 -9.82 -3.06 -13.10
CA PRO A 621 -10.96 -2.48 -13.79
C PRO A 621 -11.68 -3.53 -14.65
N GLU A 622 -12.96 -3.75 -14.34
CA GLU A 622 -13.85 -4.59 -15.13
C GLU A 622 -14.21 -3.94 -16.47
N VAL A 623 -14.40 -4.77 -17.50
CA VAL A 623 -14.91 -4.28 -18.78
C VAL A 623 -16.37 -3.81 -18.68
N PRO A 624 -16.77 -2.80 -19.47
CA PRO A 624 -18.18 -2.38 -19.57
C PRO A 624 -19.13 -3.53 -19.92
N LYS A 625 -20.42 -3.42 -19.55
CA LYS A 625 -21.44 -4.45 -19.83
C LYS A 625 -21.56 -4.75 -21.33
N ASP A 626 -21.42 -3.73 -22.16
CA ASP A 626 -21.57 -3.83 -23.62
C ASP A 626 -20.21 -3.97 -24.33
N PHE A 627 -19.14 -4.30 -23.59
CA PHE A 627 -17.82 -4.50 -24.19
C PHE A 627 -17.85 -5.68 -25.15
N ASN A 628 -17.50 -5.41 -26.41
CA ASN A 628 -17.40 -6.41 -27.45
C ASN A 628 -16.04 -6.25 -28.14
N LEU A 629 -15.21 -7.28 -28.02
CA LEU A 629 -13.90 -7.26 -28.68
C LEU A 629 -14.09 -7.39 -30.19
N MET A 630 -13.79 -6.33 -30.92
CA MET A 630 -13.89 -6.28 -32.37
C MET A 630 -12.53 -6.51 -33.03
N ARG A 631 -12.52 -7.33 -34.09
CA ARG A 631 -11.36 -7.55 -34.95
C ARG A 631 -11.70 -7.16 -36.39
N ALA A 632 -10.79 -6.49 -37.08
CA ALA A 632 -10.92 -6.17 -38.50
C ALA A 632 -9.75 -6.72 -39.32
N ARG A 633 -10.03 -7.07 -40.58
CA ARG A 633 -9.01 -7.30 -41.60
C ARG A 633 -8.92 -6.05 -42.46
N VAL A 634 -7.73 -5.49 -42.55
CA VAL A 634 -7.49 -4.18 -43.18
C VAL A 634 -6.22 -4.24 -44.02
N GLU A 635 -6.15 -3.39 -45.04
CA GLU A 635 -4.91 -3.12 -45.76
C GLU A 635 -3.94 -2.40 -44.80
N SER A 636 -4.38 -1.31 -44.19
CA SER A 636 -3.72 -0.59 -43.10
C SER A 636 -4.79 0.09 -42.24
N MET A 637 -4.44 0.61 -41.05
CA MET A 637 -5.44 1.29 -40.18
C MET A 637 -6.15 2.46 -40.88
N THR A 638 -5.40 3.23 -41.67
CA THR A 638 -5.90 4.40 -42.41
C THR A 638 -6.28 4.11 -43.86
N GLY A 639 -6.02 2.89 -44.34
CA GLY A 639 -6.29 2.44 -45.71
C GLY A 639 -7.64 1.73 -45.84
N LYS A 640 -7.72 0.77 -46.77
CA LYS A 640 -8.95 0.03 -47.04
C LYS A 640 -9.27 -1.00 -45.94
N TRP A 641 -10.52 -1.03 -45.48
CA TRP A 641 -11.03 -2.05 -44.58
C TRP A 641 -11.79 -3.12 -45.36
N PHE A 642 -11.48 -4.39 -45.14
CA PHE A 642 -12.08 -5.51 -45.88
C PHE A 642 -13.29 -6.10 -45.14
N GLU A 643 -13.12 -6.43 -43.86
CA GLU A 643 -14.14 -7.06 -43.02
C GLU A 643 -13.92 -6.70 -41.55
N SER A 644 -15.00 -6.61 -40.78
CA SER A 644 -14.97 -6.51 -39.32
C SER A 644 -15.85 -7.61 -38.72
N THR A 645 -15.37 -8.22 -37.65
CA THR A 645 -16.06 -9.33 -36.97
C THR A 645 -16.04 -9.10 -35.47
N SER A 646 -17.20 -9.33 -34.84
CA SER A 646 -17.31 -9.40 -33.39
C SER A 646 -16.80 -10.75 -32.88
N TRP A 647 -16.29 -10.73 -31.65
CA TRP A 647 -15.95 -11.91 -30.88
C TRP A 647 -17.00 -13.03 -30.86
N SER A 648 -18.27 -12.67 -30.64
CA SER A 648 -19.38 -13.62 -30.44
C SER A 648 -19.89 -14.26 -31.73
N ASP A 649 -19.60 -13.68 -32.90
CA ASP A 649 -20.27 -14.03 -34.17
C ASP A 649 -19.53 -15.05 -35.04
N THR A 650 -18.60 -15.82 -34.48
CA THR A 650 -17.74 -16.73 -35.24
C THR A 650 -18.40 -18.02 -35.73
N GLY A 651 -19.73 -18.10 -35.86
CA GLY A 651 -20.37 -19.38 -36.22
C GLY A 651 -21.78 -19.41 -36.81
N ASN A 652 -22.48 -18.30 -37.02
CA ASN A 652 -23.79 -18.39 -37.69
C ASN A 652 -24.09 -17.17 -38.55
N SER A 653 -23.51 -17.14 -39.75
CA SER A 653 -23.90 -16.25 -40.85
C SER A 653 -25.23 -16.69 -41.50
N ASN A 654 -26.21 -17.13 -40.71
CA ASN A 654 -27.59 -17.15 -41.16
C ASN A 654 -28.19 -15.81 -40.80
N LYS A 655 -28.41 -14.99 -41.85
CA LYS A 655 -29.19 -13.75 -41.87
C LYS A 655 -30.31 -13.77 -40.82
N ARG A 656 -30.04 -13.26 -39.61
CA ARG A 656 -31.11 -12.88 -38.69
C ARG A 656 -31.62 -11.54 -39.17
N SER A 657 -32.86 -11.54 -39.63
CA SER A 657 -33.63 -10.33 -39.90
C SER A 657 -33.51 -9.37 -38.72
N SER A 658 -33.30 -8.10 -39.03
CA SER A 658 -33.00 -6.99 -38.14
C SER A 658 -34.14 -6.57 -37.20
N GLN A 659 -34.87 -7.52 -36.59
CA GLN A 659 -36.03 -7.23 -35.73
C GLN A 659 -36.18 -8.06 -34.44
N GLU A 660 -35.26 -8.98 -34.11
CA GLU A 660 -35.30 -9.65 -32.79
C GLU A 660 -34.25 -9.05 -31.85
N VAL A 661 -34.71 -8.36 -30.81
CA VAL A 661 -33.88 -7.96 -29.66
C VAL A 661 -33.37 -9.24 -28.99
N PRO A 662 -32.05 -9.46 -28.86
CA PRO A 662 -31.53 -10.62 -28.16
C PRO A 662 -32.05 -10.65 -26.72
N ALA A 663 -32.58 -11.78 -26.28
CA ALA A 663 -32.93 -11.98 -24.88
C ALA A 663 -31.70 -11.69 -23.98
N PRO A 664 -31.88 -11.06 -22.81
CA PRO A 664 -30.76 -10.75 -21.92
C PRO A 664 -30.01 -12.03 -21.55
N LYS A 665 -28.68 -12.05 -21.77
CA LYS A 665 -27.82 -13.16 -21.34
C LYS A 665 -27.90 -13.33 -19.82
N LYS A 666 -28.13 -14.57 -19.37
CA LYS A 666 -28.10 -14.95 -17.95
C LYS A 666 -26.70 -14.70 -17.38
N GLN A 667 -26.60 -14.07 -16.22
CA GLN A 667 -25.32 -13.78 -15.56
C GLN A 667 -24.97 -14.89 -14.57
N TYR A 668 -23.83 -15.56 -14.77
CA TYR A 668 -23.35 -16.64 -13.90
C TYR A 668 -22.29 -16.20 -12.87
N SER A 669 -21.96 -14.92 -12.84
CA SER A 669 -20.98 -14.31 -11.94
C SER A 669 -21.41 -12.88 -11.54
N PRO A 670 -21.10 -12.42 -10.31
CA PRO A 670 -21.23 -11.01 -9.96
C PRO A 670 -20.14 -10.14 -10.60
N SER A 671 -19.05 -10.75 -11.09
CA SER A 671 -17.92 -10.07 -11.72
C SER A 671 -17.96 -10.16 -13.23
N ARG A 672 -17.53 -9.10 -13.91
CA ARG A 672 -17.23 -9.13 -15.35
C ARG A 672 -15.75 -9.42 -15.57
N GLY A 673 -15.38 -9.75 -16.81
CA GLY A 673 -13.98 -9.89 -17.18
C GLY A 673 -13.22 -8.55 -17.09
N ALA A 674 -11.90 -8.60 -17.22
CA ALA A 674 -11.03 -7.42 -17.30
C ALA A 674 -10.18 -7.45 -18.57
N ALA A 675 -9.91 -6.27 -19.11
CA ALA A 675 -8.98 -6.04 -20.23
C ALA A 675 -7.80 -5.20 -19.71
N LEU A 676 -6.91 -5.82 -18.94
CA LEU A 676 -5.78 -5.18 -18.27
C LEU A 676 -4.46 -5.77 -18.78
N PRO A 677 -3.46 -4.97 -19.18
CA PRO A 677 -2.18 -5.50 -19.61
C PRO A 677 -1.47 -6.30 -18.50
N GLN A 678 -0.81 -7.42 -18.84
CA GLN A 678 -0.23 -8.34 -17.85
C GLN A 678 0.78 -7.66 -16.92
N ASP A 679 1.57 -6.72 -17.42
CA ASP A 679 2.55 -5.99 -16.61
C ASP A 679 1.89 -5.16 -15.50
N GLN A 680 0.70 -4.61 -15.78
CA GLN A 680 -0.10 -3.89 -14.78
C GLN A 680 -0.72 -4.85 -13.77
N LEU A 681 -1.27 -6.00 -14.21
CA LEU A 681 -1.80 -6.99 -13.27
C LEU A 681 -0.68 -7.60 -12.41
N GLU A 682 0.47 -7.95 -12.99
CA GLU A 682 1.63 -8.46 -12.25
C GLU A 682 2.10 -7.46 -11.19
N ALA A 683 2.07 -6.16 -11.48
CA ALA A 683 2.40 -5.13 -10.51
C ALA A 683 1.41 -5.12 -9.33
N ILE A 684 0.10 -5.19 -9.60
CA ILE A 684 -0.94 -5.28 -8.56
C ILE A 684 -0.74 -6.53 -7.69
N LEU A 685 -0.53 -7.69 -8.32
CA LEU A 685 -0.35 -8.96 -7.62
C LEU A 685 0.93 -8.95 -6.76
N GLN A 686 2.04 -8.44 -7.30
CA GLN A 686 3.32 -8.38 -6.60
C GLN A 686 3.24 -7.49 -5.36
N VAL A 687 2.70 -6.27 -5.52
CA VAL A 687 2.53 -5.34 -4.39
C VAL A 687 1.67 -5.99 -3.31
N THR A 688 0.52 -6.56 -3.70
CA THR A 688 -0.38 -7.25 -2.75
C THR A 688 0.31 -8.43 -2.05
N ALA A 689 1.14 -9.21 -2.76
CA ALA A 689 1.83 -10.36 -2.19
C ALA A 689 2.88 -9.92 -1.14
N ILE A 690 3.66 -8.88 -1.46
CA ILE A 690 4.62 -8.28 -0.52
C ILE A 690 3.89 -7.72 0.70
N ASP A 691 2.77 -7.03 0.51
CA ASP A 691 1.97 -6.47 1.61
C ASP A 691 1.36 -7.55 2.52
N ARG A 692 1.19 -8.78 2.01
CA ARG A 692 0.77 -9.95 2.79
C ARG A 692 1.94 -10.75 3.40
N GLY A 693 3.16 -10.23 3.33
CA GLY A 693 4.34 -10.85 3.93
C GLY A 693 4.93 -12.01 3.13
N VAL A 694 4.64 -12.10 1.82
CA VAL A 694 5.30 -13.08 0.94
C VAL A 694 6.74 -12.62 0.67
N ASP A 695 7.72 -13.52 0.87
CA ASP A 695 9.13 -13.29 0.53
C ASP A 695 9.33 -13.49 -0.98
N ILE A 696 9.56 -12.42 -1.74
CA ILE A 696 9.81 -12.49 -3.19
C ILE A 696 11.28 -12.15 -3.46
N ARG A 697 12.04 -13.14 -3.94
CA ARG A 697 13.46 -13.02 -4.26
C ARG A 697 13.68 -13.01 -5.76
N ARG A 698 14.03 -11.83 -6.30
CA ARG A 698 14.36 -11.63 -7.72
C ARG A 698 15.83 -11.88 -7.99
N GLN A 699 16.17 -12.10 -9.26
CA GLN A 699 17.50 -12.52 -9.71
C GLN A 699 18.01 -13.79 -9.02
N HIS A 700 17.07 -14.67 -8.63
CA HIS A 700 17.34 -15.97 -8.03
C HIS A 700 16.93 -17.04 -9.03
N TRP A 701 17.92 -17.71 -9.64
CA TRP A 701 17.65 -18.75 -10.63
C TRP A 701 17.78 -20.13 -10.02
N VAL A 702 16.77 -20.97 -10.23
CA VAL A 702 16.78 -22.35 -9.72
C VAL A 702 17.64 -23.22 -10.62
N LYS A 703 18.62 -23.88 -10.03
CA LYS A 703 19.55 -24.79 -10.69
C LYS A 703 19.15 -26.25 -10.53
N ASN A 704 18.66 -26.62 -9.35
CA ASN A 704 18.32 -28.00 -9.03
C ASN A 704 17.18 -28.09 -8.01
N VAL A 705 16.43 -29.19 -8.03
CA VAL A 705 15.41 -29.52 -7.04
C VAL A 705 15.59 -30.95 -6.58
N MET A 706 15.63 -31.15 -5.26
CA MET A 706 15.63 -32.45 -4.60
C MET A 706 14.43 -32.51 -3.67
N GLN A 707 13.87 -33.70 -3.47
CA GLN A 707 12.74 -33.89 -2.55
C GLN A 707 12.87 -35.21 -1.80
N ASN A 708 12.30 -35.26 -0.60
CA ASN A 708 12.15 -36.46 0.21
C ASN A 708 10.73 -36.54 0.78
N GLN A 709 10.48 -37.47 1.70
CA GLN A 709 9.15 -37.64 2.30
C GLN A 709 8.68 -36.47 3.15
N ALA A 710 9.56 -35.60 3.64
CA ALA A 710 9.27 -34.48 4.53
C ALA A 710 9.36 -33.09 3.87
N SER A 711 10.31 -32.87 2.95
CA SER A 711 10.59 -31.55 2.40
C SER A 711 11.08 -31.58 0.95
N VAL A 712 11.15 -30.39 0.35
CA VAL A 712 11.78 -30.07 -0.95
C VAL A 712 12.94 -29.12 -0.69
N ILE A 713 14.10 -29.43 -1.27
CA ILE A 713 15.31 -28.60 -1.21
C ILE A 713 15.59 -28.09 -2.62
N VAL A 714 15.68 -26.77 -2.75
CA VAL A 714 15.93 -26.07 -4.01
C VAL A 714 17.31 -25.47 -3.98
N THR A 715 18.16 -25.84 -4.92
CA THR A 715 19.44 -25.14 -5.14
C THR A 715 19.19 -23.95 -6.04
N VAL A 716 19.48 -22.77 -5.52
CA VAL A 716 19.26 -21.47 -6.14
C VAL A 716 20.60 -20.78 -6.29
N VAL A 717 20.79 -20.05 -7.38
CA VAL A 717 21.92 -19.14 -7.50
C VAL A 717 21.42 -17.72 -7.31
N ASP A 718 22.04 -17.03 -6.36
CA ASP A 718 21.70 -15.68 -5.95
C ASP A 718 22.26 -14.61 -6.94
N PRO A 719 21.95 -13.32 -6.74
CA PRO A 719 22.41 -12.24 -7.63
C PRO A 719 23.94 -12.07 -7.64
N GLN A 720 24.65 -12.60 -6.63
CA GLN A 720 26.11 -12.59 -6.53
C GLN A 720 26.75 -13.79 -7.23
N GLY A 721 25.96 -14.70 -7.79
CA GLY A 721 26.42 -15.91 -8.46
C GLY A 721 26.75 -17.06 -7.51
N LYS A 722 26.38 -16.96 -6.23
CA LYS A 722 26.61 -18.00 -5.23
C LYS A 722 25.45 -18.98 -5.18
N GLU A 723 25.76 -20.27 -5.10
CA GLU A 723 24.78 -21.33 -4.88
C GLU A 723 24.37 -21.39 -3.41
N ILE A 724 23.07 -21.30 -3.17
CA ILE A 724 22.42 -21.43 -1.87
C ILE A 724 21.33 -22.51 -1.93
N GLN A 725 20.98 -23.11 -0.79
CA GLN A 725 19.89 -24.07 -0.68
C GLN A 725 18.73 -23.46 0.11
N ILE A 726 17.52 -23.62 -0.40
CA ILE A 726 16.28 -23.21 0.26
C ILE A 726 15.43 -24.46 0.46
N GLU A 727 15.02 -24.71 1.70
CA GLU A 727 14.17 -25.84 2.07
C GLU A 727 12.73 -25.37 2.31
N GLY A 728 11.77 -26.13 1.79
CA GLY A 728 10.34 -25.88 1.95
C GLY A 728 9.53 -27.16 2.03
N SER A 729 8.28 -27.08 2.50
CA SER A 729 7.42 -28.27 2.62
C SER A 729 6.91 -28.77 1.27
N TYR A 730 6.67 -27.86 0.33
CA TYR A 730 6.19 -28.14 -1.02
C TYR A 730 6.74 -27.09 -1.99
N LEU A 731 6.71 -27.42 -3.29
CA LEU A 731 7.11 -26.51 -4.37
C LEU A 731 6.01 -26.36 -5.41
N ILE A 732 5.68 -25.13 -5.80
CA ILE A 732 4.84 -24.80 -6.96
C ILE A 732 5.73 -24.27 -8.08
N ALA A 733 5.86 -25.02 -9.17
CA ALA A 733 6.57 -24.63 -10.37
C ALA A 733 5.63 -23.84 -11.30
N ALA A 734 5.78 -22.52 -11.27
CA ALA A 734 5.10 -21.56 -12.14
C ALA A 734 6.12 -20.84 -13.05
N ASP A 735 7.18 -21.55 -13.46
CA ASP A 735 8.40 -21.03 -14.10
C ASP A 735 8.32 -20.97 -15.64
N GLY A 736 7.12 -21.14 -16.19
CA GLY A 736 6.78 -20.86 -17.58
C GLY A 736 6.93 -22.04 -18.55
N SER A 737 6.75 -21.79 -19.85
CA SER A 737 6.68 -22.83 -20.89
C SER A 737 7.98 -23.65 -21.02
N ARG A 738 9.12 -23.03 -20.72
CA ARG A 738 10.46 -23.66 -20.61
C ARG A 738 10.81 -23.93 -19.15
N SER A 739 9.87 -24.53 -18.42
CA SER A 739 10.03 -24.87 -17.01
C SER A 739 11.27 -25.72 -16.77
N THR A 740 12.24 -25.14 -16.07
CA THR A 740 13.44 -25.85 -15.59
C THR A 740 13.04 -26.96 -14.63
N ILE A 741 12.04 -26.71 -13.78
CA ILE A 741 11.59 -27.69 -12.77
C ILE A 741 11.00 -28.93 -13.44
N ARG A 742 10.10 -28.75 -14.41
CA ARG A 742 9.50 -29.87 -15.15
C ARG A 742 10.56 -30.71 -15.85
N GLU A 743 11.56 -30.07 -16.44
CA GLU A 743 12.68 -30.76 -17.13
C GLU A 743 13.56 -31.54 -16.15
N LEU A 744 13.90 -30.96 -14.99
CA LEU A 744 14.65 -31.65 -13.93
C LEU A 744 13.90 -32.88 -13.40
N LEU A 745 12.59 -32.80 -13.30
CA LEU A 745 11.72 -33.91 -12.88
C LEU A 745 11.43 -34.91 -14.02
N GLN A 746 11.91 -34.64 -15.23
CA GLN A 746 11.71 -35.47 -16.42
C GLN A 746 10.23 -35.73 -16.73
N ILE A 747 9.37 -34.74 -16.48
CA ILE A 747 7.94 -34.86 -16.76
C ILE A 747 7.68 -34.53 -18.24
N PRO A 748 7.25 -35.51 -19.05
CA PRO A 748 6.96 -35.28 -20.46
C PRO A 748 5.72 -34.41 -20.67
N ARG A 749 5.59 -33.89 -21.89
CA ARG A 749 4.40 -33.16 -22.35
C ARG A 749 3.90 -33.75 -23.66
N ASN A 750 2.59 -33.81 -23.81
CA ASN A 750 1.91 -34.23 -25.02
C ASN A 750 0.99 -33.12 -25.55
N GLY A 751 0.62 -33.19 -26.83
CA GLY A 751 -0.24 -32.21 -27.49
C GLY A 751 0.12 -32.04 -28.96
N ARG A 752 -0.22 -30.89 -29.55
CA ARG A 752 0.13 -30.58 -30.94
C ARG A 752 1.59 -30.17 -31.13
N GLY A 753 2.31 -29.88 -30.04
CA GLY A 753 3.72 -29.52 -30.09
C GLY A 753 3.93 -28.06 -30.50
N HIS A 754 5.11 -27.78 -31.06
CA HIS A 754 5.44 -26.48 -31.63
C HIS A 754 4.64 -26.23 -32.91
N MET A 755 4.07 -25.04 -33.03
CA MET A 755 3.21 -24.65 -34.16
C MET A 755 3.90 -23.61 -35.03
N GLN A 756 4.43 -22.55 -34.42
CA GLN A 756 5.04 -21.43 -35.11
C GLN A 756 5.93 -20.65 -34.16
N THR A 757 6.97 -20.00 -34.69
CA THR A 757 7.70 -18.96 -33.96
C THR A 757 7.37 -17.61 -34.59
N MET A 758 7.03 -16.64 -33.75
CA MET A 758 6.64 -15.30 -34.14
C MET A 758 7.55 -14.26 -33.48
N ARG A 759 7.70 -13.12 -34.12
CA ARG A 759 8.35 -11.94 -33.55
C ARG A 759 7.38 -10.78 -33.44
N SER A 760 7.65 -9.86 -32.54
CA SER A 760 6.79 -8.71 -32.30
C SER A 760 7.60 -7.47 -31.95
N VAL A 761 7.01 -6.31 -32.21
CA VAL A 761 7.52 -5.01 -31.77
C VAL A 761 6.44 -4.30 -30.97
N LEU A 762 6.78 -3.89 -29.75
CA LEU A 762 5.97 -3.04 -28.89
C LEU A 762 6.38 -1.59 -29.10
N PHE A 763 5.43 -0.71 -29.34
CA PHE A 763 5.67 0.70 -29.60
C PHE A 763 4.55 1.58 -29.04
N ARG A 764 4.80 2.90 -28.92
CA ARG A 764 3.77 3.91 -28.66
C ARG A 764 3.52 4.72 -29.92
N ALA A 765 2.25 4.97 -30.21
CA ALA A 765 1.81 5.83 -31.29
C ALA A 765 0.38 6.33 -31.01
N PRO A 766 0.03 7.57 -31.42
CA PRO A 766 -1.31 8.13 -31.23
C PRO A 766 -2.27 7.59 -32.28
N LEU A 767 -2.81 6.39 -32.06
CA LEU A 767 -3.60 5.65 -33.07
C LEU A 767 -5.07 5.47 -32.68
N GLU A 768 -5.47 5.94 -31.51
CA GLU A 768 -6.80 5.71 -30.92
C GLU A 768 -7.94 6.23 -31.81
N GLU A 769 -7.73 7.35 -32.51
CA GLU A 769 -8.74 7.92 -33.42
C GLU A 769 -9.03 7.03 -34.65
N TYR A 770 -8.10 6.16 -35.05
CA TYR A 770 -8.24 5.26 -36.20
C TYR A 770 -8.90 3.93 -35.83
N MET A 771 -9.15 3.68 -34.55
CA MET A 771 -9.66 2.38 -34.10
C MET A 771 -11.07 2.08 -34.60
N GLN A 772 -11.94 3.09 -34.75
CA GLN A 772 -13.35 2.90 -35.10
C GLN A 772 -14.06 1.80 -34.27
N GLY A 773 -13.72 1.70 -32.98
CA GLY A 773 -14.23 0.64 -32.08
C GLY A 773 -13.61 -0.75 -32.26
N VAL A 774 -12.55 -0.88 -33.08
CA VAL A 774 -11.77 -2.11 -33.30
C VAL A 774 -10.49 -2.09 -32.50
N HIS A 775 -10.19 -3.21 -31.85
CA HIS A 775 -9.02 -3.35 -30.97
C HIS A 775 -7.92 -4.22 -31.57
N GLN A 776 -8.27 -5.04 -32.57
CA GLN A 776 -7.37 -6.02 -33.20
C GLN A 776 -7.46 -5.92 -34.72
N PHE A 777 -6.31 -5.86 -35.38
CA PHE A 777 -6.19 -5.66 -36.81
C PHE A 777 -5.35 -6.77 -37.43
N ASN A 778 -5.93 -7.50 -38.38
CA ASN A 778 -5.19 -8.34 -39.31
C ASN A 778 -4.76 -7.45 -40.49
N ILE A 779 -3.48 -7.11 -40.54
CA ILE A 779 -2.87 -6.35 -41.62
C ILE A 779 -2.63 -7.29 -42.81
N ASP A 780 -3.23 -6.93 -43.95
CA ASP A 780 -3.25 -7.75 -45.15
C ASP A 780 -2.82 -6.93 -46.37
N GLN A 781 -1.50 -6.89 -46.60
CA GLN A 781 -0.86 -6.27 -47.76
C GLN A 781 -0.02 -7.33 -48.52
N PRO A 782 0.31 -7.14 -49.81
CA PRO A 782 1.14 -8.09 -50.56
C PRO A 782 2.51 -8.37 -49.92
N ASP A 783 3.09 -7.36 -49.28
CA ASP A 783 4.44 -7.33 -48.70
C ASP A 783 4.46 -7.29 -47.16
N LEU A 784 3.31 -7.10 -46.51
CA LEU A 784 3.15 -7.15 -45.06
C LEU A 784 1.89 -7.93 -44.64
N LYS A 785 2.09 -9.09 -44.01
CA LYS A 785 1.06 -9.84 -43.26
C LYS A 785 1.41 -9.80 -41.78
N ALA A 786 0.60 -9.13 -40.97
CA ALA A 786 0.89 -8.95 -39.56
C ALA A 786 -0.39 -8.85 -38.72
N PHE A 787 -0.26 -9.10 -37.43
CA PHE A 787 -1.34 -8.88 -36.46
C PHE A 787 -0.99 -7.69 -35.58
N MET A 788 -1.89 -6.72 -35.46
CA MET A 788 -1.70 -5.54 -34.62
C MET A 788 -2.80 -5.43 -33.57
N THR A 789 -2.43 -5.16 -32.31
CA THR A 789 -3.39 -4.97 -31.22
C THR A 789 -2.92 -3.86 -30.29
N THR A 790 -3.87 -3.25 -29.58
CA THR A 790 -3.62 -2.20 -28.58
C THR A 790 -3.83 -2.70 -27.16
N TYR A 791 -3.16 -2.04 -26.22
CA TYR A 791 -3.36 -2.20 -24.77
C TYR A 791 -4.25 -1.09 -24.17
N ASN A 792 -4.81 -0.20 -25.01
CA ASN A 792 -5.65 0.95 -24.63
C ASN A 792 -4.96 1.95 -23.67
N ASP A 793 -3.63 1.99 -23.63
CA ASP A 793 -2.81 2.91 -22.83
C ASP A 793 -1.75 3.66 -23.68
N GLY A 794 -2.02 3.77 -24.99
CA GLY A 794 -1.11 4.32 -25.98
C GLY A 794 -0.05 3.34 -26.49
N ARG A 795 0.04 2.12 -25.93
CA ARG A 795 0.94 1.06 -26.41
C ARG A 795 0.24 0.14 -27.40
N TRP A 796 0.99 -0.21 -28.45
CA TRP A 796 0.59 -1.07 -29.55
C TRP A 796 1.64 -2.14 -29.76
N VAL A 797 1.20 -3.32 -30.22
CA VAL A 797 2.11 -4.39 -30.63
C VAL A 797 1.79 -4.80 -32.05
N LEU A 798 2.81 -4.87 -32.90
CA LEU A 798 2.77 -5.45 -34.23
C LEU A 798 3.49 -6.80 -34.19
N MET A 799 2.79 -7.87 -34.54
CA MET A 799 3.28 -9.24 -34.53
C MET A 799 3.45 -9.75 -35.97
N PHE A 800 4.62 -10.32 -36.23
CA PHE A 800 5.00 -10.94 -37.49
C PHE A 800 4.88 -12.46 -37.37
N HIS A 801 4.41 -13.09 -38.44
CA HIS A 801 4.22 -14.55 -38.51
C HIS A 801 5.51 -15.31 -38.88
N ASP A 802 6.67 -14.75 -38.60
CA ASP A 802 7.99 -15.32 -38.89
C ASP A 802 8.97 -15.12 -37.71
N ASP A 803 10.09 -15.85 -37.74
CA ASP A 803 11.20 -15.71 -36.80
C ASP A 803 12.35 -14.87 -37.38
N VAL A 804 12.02 -13.82 -38.16
CA VAL A 804 13.05 -12.93 -38.74
C VAL A 804 13.35 -11.76 -37.83
N GLU A 805 14.60 -11.65 -37.37
CA GLU A 805 15.07 -10.49 -36.63
C GLU A 805 15.17 -9.27 -37.55
N ARG A 806 14.68 -8.13 -37.07
CA ARG A 806 14.60 -6.88 -37.83
C ARG A 806 15.26 -5.77 -37.04
N ASP A 807 16.01 -4.92 -37.73
CA ASP A 807 16.58 -3.71 -37.15
C ASP A 807 15.50 -2.63 -36.94
N GLU A 808 15.83 -1.58 -36.17
CA GLU A 808 14.89 -0.52 -35.85
C GLU A 808 14.32 0.19 -37.10
N PRO A 809 15.12 0.54 -38.13
CA PRO A 809 14.57 1.13 -39.36
C PRO A 809 13.54 0.24 -40.07
N THR A 810 13.81 -1.07 -40.16
CA THR A 810 12.87 -2.03 -40.78
C THR A 810 11.59 -2.15 -39.95
N LEU A 811 11.70 -2.21 -38.63
CA LEU A 811 10.54 -2.24 -37.73
C LEU A 811 9.70 -0.96 -37.86
N ARG A 812 10.34 0.21 -37.90
CA ARG A 812 9.66 1.49 -38.08
C ARG A 812 8.95 1.57 -39.43
N SER A 813 9.58 1.08 -40.50
CA SER A 813 8.96 0.97 -41.81
C SER A 813 7.70 0.09 -41.78
N ALA A 814 7.79 -1.09 -41.17
CA ALA A 814 6.65 -2.00 -41.03
C ALA A 814 5.51 -1.41 -40.18
N ILE A 815 5.83 -0.69 -39.10
CA ILE A 815 4.84 0.02 -38.27
C ILE A 815 4.13 1.09 -39.10
N ASN A 816 4.89 1.95 -39.79
CA ASN A 816 4.31 3.00 -40.65
C ASN A 816 3.42 2.40 -41.75
N GLN A 817 3.84 1.28 -42.34
CA GLN A 817 3.08 0.55 -43.34
C GLN A 817 1.77 -0.05 -42.78
N ALA A 818 1.81 -0.64 -41.58
CA ALA A 818 0.63 -1.17 -40.89
C ALA A 818 -0.37 -0.06 -40.52
N ILE A 819 0.13 1.13 -40.14
CA ILE A 819 -0.69 2.31 -39.87
C ILE A 819 -1.24 2.89 -41.19
N GLY A 820 -0.45 2.85 -42.26
CA GLY A 820 -0.71 3.54 -43.53
C GLY A 820 -0.23 5.00 -43.54
N ARG A 821 0.55 5.42 -42.55
CA ARG A 821 1.09 6.77 -42.38
C ARG A 821 2.52 6.73 -41.84
N SER A 822 3.34 7.68 -42.26
CA SER A 822 4.74 7.81 -41.83
C SER A 822 5.05 9.11 -41.09
N ASP A 823 4.06 9.99 -40.92
CA ASP A 823 4.19 11.31 -40.31
C ASP A 823 3.84 11.33 -38.81
N LEU A 824 3.39 10.20 -38.25
CA LEU A 824 3.08 10.07 -36.83
C LEU A 824 4.33 9.74 -36.01
N SER A 825 4.37 10.23 -34.77
CA SER A 825 5.43 9.89 -33.82
C SER A 825 5.30 8.44 -33.37
N VAL A 826 6.35 7.65 -33.58
CA VAL A 826 6.45 6.23 -33.18
C VAL A 826 7.65 6.07 -32.26
N ASP A 827 7.40 5.58 -31.04
CA ASP A 827 8.43 5.26 -30.05
C ASP A 827 8.50 3.74 -29.85
N ILE A 828 9.57 3.09 -30.31
CA ILE A 828 9.75 1.64 -30.18
C ILE A 828 10.26 1.33 -28.77
N ILE A 829 9.49 0.55 -28.01
CA ILE A 829 9.81 0.23 -26.61
C ILE A 829 10.70 -1.01 -26.53
N THR A 830 10.30 -2.10 -27.18
CA THR A 830 11.01 -3.38 -27.12
C THR A 830 10.52 -4.34 -28.22
N THR A 831 11.24 -5.44 -28.42
CA THR A 831 10.85 -6.53 -29.32
C THR A 831 10.65 -7.82 -28.52
N GLY A 832 9.82 -8.72 -29.05
CA GLY A 832 9.53 -10.02 -28.43
C GLY A 832 9.68 -11.15 -29.44
N ARG A 833 10.12 -12.32 -28.97
CA ARG A 833 10.10 -13.59 -29.71
C ARG A 833 9.22 -14.58 -28.95
N TRP A 834 8.29 -15.22 -29.65
CA TRP A 834 7.33 -16.14 -29.05
C TRP A 834 7.28 -17.46 -29.81
N ASP A 835 7.55 -18.55 -29.11
CA ASP A 835 7.31 -19.91 -29.59
C ASP A 835 5.87 -20.33 -29.23
N LEU A 836 5.03 -20.41 -30.25
CA LEU A 836 3.65 -20.86 -30.14
C LEU A 836 3.63 -22.40 -30.07
N ALA A 837 3.15 -22.94 -28.97
CA ALA A 837 3.03 -24.38 -28.77
C ALA A 837 1.72 -24.72 -28.06
N ALA A 838 1.23 -25.94 -28.28
CA ALA A 838 0.11 -26.52 -27.57
C ALA A 838 0.55 -27.83 -26.92
N LEU A 839 0.82 -27.77 -25.63
CA LEU A 839 1.46 -28.86 -24.87
C LEU A 839 0.88 -28.91 -23.45
N VAL A 840 0.54 -30.09 -22.96
CA VAL A 840 0.08 -30.36 -21.59
C VAL A 840 0.99 -31.42 -20.98
N ALA A 841 1.43 -31.22 -19.74
CA ALA A 841 2.25 -32.17 -18.99
C ALA A 841 1.45 -33.43 -18.65
N ASP A 842 2.12 -34.58 -18.65
CA ASP A 842 1.47 -35.88 -18.40
C ASP A 842 1.01 -36.06 -16.96
N THR A 843 1.65 -35.34 -16.04
CA THR A 843 1.23 -35.16 -14.65
C THR A 843 1.50 -33.73 -14.21
N PHE A 844 0.62 -33.17 -13.38
CA PHE A 844 0.79 -31.87 -12.75
C PHE A 844 1.45 -31.98 -11.36
N GLN A 845 1.77 -33.20 -10.90
CA GLN A 845 2.37 -33.46 -9.60
C GLN A 845 3.47 -34.51 -9.69
N SER A 846 4.55 -34.30 -8.94
CA SER A 846 5.59 -35.29 -8.68
C SER A 846 6.03 -35.17 -7.23
N GLY A 847 5.52 -36.05 -6.36
CA GLY A 847 5.73 -35.99 -4.92
C GLY A 847 5.23 -34.66 -4.33
N ARG A 848 6.17 -33.88 -3.79
CA ARG A 848 5.94 -32.58 -3.17
C ARG A 848 6.05 -31.38 -4.14
N VAL A 849 6.23 -31.65 -5.43
CA VAL A 849 6.36 -30.62 -6.49
C VAL A 849 5.11 -30.61 -7.38
N PHE A 850 4.51 -29.44 -7.56
CA PHE A 850 3.31 -29.21 -8.36
C PHE A 850 3.61 -28.26 -9.52
N LEU A 851 3.20 -28.61 -10.73
CA LEU A 851 3.30 -27.75 -11.91
C LEU A 851 2.03 -26.91 -12.05
N ALA A 852 2.14 -25.62 -12.38
CA ALA A 852 0.99 -24.74 -12.61
C ALA A 852 1.23 -23.77 -13.78
N GLY A 853 0.15 -23.38 -14.46
CA GLY A 853 0.23 -22.47 -15.62
C GLY A 853 1.07 -23.03 -16.76
N ASP A 854 1.81 -22.17 -17.46
CA ASP A 854 2.62 -22.55 -18.63
C ASP A 854 3.65 -23.67 -18.37
N ALA A 855 4.06 -23.88 -17.11
CA ALA A 855 4.90 -25.01 -16.71
C ALA A 855 4.17 -26.34 -16.87
N ALA A 856 2.86 -26.37 -16.60
CA ALA A 856 1.98 -27.52 -16.70
C ALA A 856 1.29 -27.62 -18.07
N HIS A 857 0.81 -26.50 -18.63
CA HIS A 857 0.11 -26.45 -19.91
C HIS A 857 0.43 -25.16 -20.66
N THR A 858 1.04 -25.28 -21.84
CA THR A 858 1.23 -24.17 -22.76
C THR A 858 0.06 -24.17 -23.74
N LEU A 859 -0.84 -23.21 -23.60
CA LEU A 859 -2.04 -23.07 -24.44
C LEU A 859 -1.88 -21.89 -25.42
N PRO A 860 -2.05 -22.10 -26.74
CA PRO A 860 -2.00 -21.03 -27.73
C PRO A 860 -2.93 -19.85 -27.40
N PRO A 861 -2.54 -18.60 -27.73
CA PRO A 861 -3.35 -17.40 -27.55
C PRO A 861 -4.61 -17.51 -28.39
N ASN A 862 -5.69 -17.86 -27.74
CA ASN A 862 -6.96 -18.07 -28.39
C ASN A 862 -7.92 -16.99 -27.94
N ARG A 863 -9.05 -16.95 -28.65
CA ARG A 863 -10.12 -16.05 -28.29
C ARG A 863 -10.52 -16.24 -26.81
N GLY A 864 -10.80 -17.45 -26.33
CA GLY A 864 -11.14 -17.70 -24.92
C GLY A 864 -10.10 -17.32 -23.84
N GLY A 865 -8.90 -16.82 -24.17
CA GLY A 865 -7.95 -16.31 -23.17
C GLY A 865 -7.42 -17.38 -22.22
N TYR A 866 -7.43 -18.65 -22.62
CA TYR A 866 -7.29 -19.76 -21.68
C TYR A 866 -5.95 -19.83 -20.94
N GLY A 867 -4.81 -19.44 -21.51
CA GLY A 867 -3.49 -19.68 -20.90
C GLY A 867 -3.38 -19.16 -19.46
N ALA A 868 -3.41 -17.83 -19.30
CA ALA A 868 -3.28 -17.19 -17.99
C ALA A 868 -4.41 -17.59 -17.02
N ASN A 869 -5.67 -17.54 -17.47
CA ASN A 869 -6.83 -17.84 -16.63
C ASN A 869 -6.79 -19.30 -16.13
N THR A 870 -6.42 -20.27 -16.97
CA THR A 870 -6.28 -21.68 -16.53
C THR A 870 -5.21 -21.80 -15.46
N GLY A 871 -4.06 -21.14 -15.63
CA GLY A 871 -2.98 -21.14 -14.63
C GLY A 871 -3.40 -20.52 -13.30
N ILE A 872 -4.19 -19.44 -13.31
CA ILE A 872 -4.74 -18.84 -12.09
C ILE A 872 -5.72 -19.78 -11.40
N HIS A 873 -6.57 -20.48 -12.17
CA HIS A 873 -7.49 -21.48 -11.63
C HIS A 873 -6.76 -22.71 -11.05
N ASP A 874 -5.58 -23.06 -11.57
CA ASP A 874 -4.77 -24.14 -11.01
C ASP A 874 -4.34 -23.83 -9.58
N VAL A 875 -3.85 -22.62 -9.35
CA VAL A 875 -3.28 -22.24 -8.04
C VAL A 875 -4.35 -21.91 -7.01
N ASP A 876 -5.52 -21.44 -7.43
CA ASP A 876 -6.73 -21.34 -6.59
C ASP A 876 -7.14 -22.74 -6.07
N ASN A 877 -7.17 -23.74 -6.94
CA ASN A 877 -7.48 -25.12 -6.57
C ASN A 877 -6.42 -25.75 -5.64
N LEU A 878 -5.14 -25.43 -5.83
CA LEU A 878 -4.04 -26.04 -5.08
C LEU A 878 -3.83 -25.41 -3.70
N ALA A 879 -3.95 -24.09 -3.58
CA ALA A 879 -3.53 -23.36 -2.38
C ALA A 879 -4.30 -23.76 -1.12
N TRP A 880 -5.63 -23.91 -1.20
CA TRP A 880 -6.44 -24.30 -0.04
C TRP A 880 -6.14 -25.73 0.40
N LYS A 881 -5.83 -26.64 -0.54
CA LYS A 881 -5.46 -28.02 -0.26
C LYS A 881 -4.12 -28.09 0.46
N LEU A 882 -3.12 -27.34 -0.02
CA LEU A 882 -1.83 -27.19 0.66
C LEU A 882 -2.01 -26.65 2.07
N ALA A 883 -2.83 -25.62 2.26
CA ALA A 883 -3.12 -25.07 3.58
C ALA A 883 -3.79 -26.09 4.52
N ALA A 884 -4.76 -26.88 4.02
CA ALA A 884 -5.44 -27.90 4.80
C ALA A 884 -4.49 -29.03 5.25
N VAL A 885 -3.56 -29.44 4.37
CA VAL A 885 -2.56 -30.47 4.67
C VAL A 885 -1.47 -29.95 5.62
N LEU A 886 -0.95 -28.74 5.37
CA LEU A 886 0.09 -28.14 6.22
C LEU A 886 -0.41 -27.83 7.64
N SER A 887 -1.71 -27.52 7.79
CA SER A 887 -2.33 -27.32 9.11
C SER A 887 -2.76 -28.62 9.80
N GLY A 888 -2.53 -29.79 9.17
CA GLY A 888 -2.91 -31.09 9.71
C GLY A 888 -4.42 -31.38 9.74
N LYS A 889 -5.24 -30.55 9.07
CA LYS A 889 -6.69 -30.75 8.96
C LYS A 889 -7.05 -31.86 7.97
N SER A 890 -6.23 -32.03 6.94
CA SER A 890 -6.40 -33.00 5.87
C SER A 890 -5.16 -33.86 5.71
N SER A 891 -5.36 -35.11 5.30
CA SER A 891 -4.25 -36.01 4.97
C SER A 891 -3.62 -35.64 3.61
N PRO A 892 -2.35 -36.00 3.35
CA PRO A 892 -1.66 -35.65 2.11
C PRO A 892 -2.36 -36.13 0.82
N GLU A 893 -3.18 -37.18 0.89
CA GLU A 893 -3.96 -37.71 -0.23
C GLU A 893 -4.94 -36.68 -0.83
N LEU A 894 -5.31 -35.64 -0.09
CA LEU A 894 -6.06 -34.50 -0.65
C LEU A 894 -5.29 -33.84 -1.79
N LEU A 895 -3.95 -33.77 -1.74
CA LEU A 895 -3.14 -33.12 -2.77
C LEU A 895 -3.16 -33.89 -4.08
N ASP A 896 -3.33 -35.22 -4.04
CA ASP A 896 -3.40 -36.06 -5.24
C ASP A 896 -4.60 -35.72 -6.12
N THR A 897 -5.63 -35.08 -5.54
CA THR A 897 -6.77 -34.58 -6.31
C THR A 897 -6.41 -33.43 -7.25
N TYR A 898 -5.28 -32.74 -7.05
CA TYR A 898 -4.89 -31.60 -7.90
C TYR A 898 -4.69 -31.99 -9.36
N ASP A 899 -3.88 -33.03 -9.65
CA ASP A 899 -3.68 -33.51 -11.03
C ASP A 899 -5.00 -33.97 -11.65
N VAL A 900 -5.76 -34.77 -10.89
CA VAL A 900 -7.01 -35.39 -11.35
C VAL A 900 -8.08 -34.34 -11.65
N GLU A 901 -8.09 -33.21 -10.94
CA GLU A 901 -9.04 -32.12 -11.17
C GLU A 901 -8.57 -31.16 -12.27
N ARG A 902 -7.30 -30.75 -12.27
CA ARG A 902 -6.81 -29.65 -13.12
C ARG A 902 -6.31 -30.07 -14.48
N ARG A 903 -5.65 -31.23 -14.60
CA ARG A 903 -5.11 -31.70 -15.88
C ARG A 903 -6.21 -31.99 -16.92
N PRO A 904 -7.36 -32.62 -16.56
CA PRO A 904 -8.46 -32.78 -17.51
C PRO A 904 -9.06 -31.46 -18.00
N VAL A 905 -9.10 -30.42 -17.16
CA VAL A 905 -9.54 -29.09 -17.58
C VAL A 905 -8.55 -28.46 -18.56
N ALA A 906 -7.25 -28.59 -18.33
CA ALA A 906 -6.22 -28.13 -19.26
C ALA A 906 -6.32 -28.84 -20.62
N LEU A 907 -6.56 -30.16 -20.63
CA LEU A 907 -6.80 -30.95 -21.85
C LEU A 907 -8.09 -30.52 -22.56
N LEU A 908 -9.18 -30.31 -21.82
CA LEU A 908 -10.44 -29.84 -22.40
C LEU A 908 -10.27 -28.45 -23.05
N ARG A 909 -9.59 -27.52 -22.36
CA ARG A 909 -9.28 -26.19 -22.90
C ARG A 909 -8.36 -26.28 -24.11
N HIS A 910 -7.35 -27.15 -24.08
CA HIS A 910 -6.51 -27.45 -25.25
C HIS A 910 -7.36 -27.87 -26.45
N ASP A 911 -8.25 -28.85 -26.30
CA ASP A 911 -9.06 -29.36 -27.41
C ASP A 911 -10.04 -28.30 -27.94
N GLN A 912 -10.63 -27.50 -27.05
CA GLN A 912 -11.54 -26.41 -27.44
C GLN A 912 -10.85 -25.26 -28.17
N ILE A 913 -9.52 -25.07 -28.04
CA ILE A 913 -8.78 -24.12 -28.87
C ILE A 913 -8.88 -24.55 -30.33
N PHE A 914 -8.62 -25.81 -30.63
CA PHE A 914 -8.63 -26.35 -31.99
C PHE A 914 -10.04 -26.58 -32.56
N ALA A 915 -11.07 -26.63 -31.70
CA ALA A 915 -12.46 -26.60 -32.13
C ALA A 915 -12.90 -25.26 -32.74
N ARG A 916 -12.18 -24.16 -32.44
CA ARG A 916 -12.52 -22.80 -32.88
C ARG A 916 -11.86 -22.46 -34.23
N ALA A 917 -12.52 -21.59 -34.99
CA ALA A 917 -12.13 -21.22 -36.36
C ALA A 917 -10.66 -20.76 -36.49
N ASP A 918 -10.19 -19.93 -35.54
CA ASP A 918 -8.83 -19.37 -35.55
C ASP A 918 -7.74 -20.45 -35.56
N TYR A 919 -7.96 -21.58 -34.90
CA TYR A 919 -6.97 -22.65 -34.77
C TYR A 919 -7.35 -23.93 -35.53
N LYS A 920 -8.55 -23.97 -36.11
CA LYS A 920 -9.01 -25.08 -36.95
C LYS A 920 -8.10 -25.29 -38.17
N VAL A 921 -7.45 -24.25 -38.67
CA VAL A 921 -6.47 -24.32 -39.77
C VAL A 921 -5.22 -25.14 -39.43
N HIS A 922 -4.93 -25.31 -38.13
CA HIS A 922 -3.83 -26.13 -37.63
C HIS A 922 -4.25 -27.58 -37.35
N LEU A 923 -5.50 -27.95 -37.65
CA LEU A 923 -5.92 -29.35 -37.66
C LEU A 923 -5.61 -29.98 -39.01
N ASP A 924 -5.00 -31.17 -38.96
CA ASP A 924 -4.93 -32.07 -40.09
C ASP A 924 -6.34 -32.47 -40.55
N LYS A 925 -6.55 -32.63 -41.86
CA LYS A 925 -7.87 -32.94 -42.44
C LYS A 925 -8.49 -34.22 -41.89
N ALA A 926 -7.69 -35.12 -41.31
CA ALA A 926 -8.12 -36.39 -40.74
C ALA A 926 -8.60 -36.28 -39.29
N THR A 927 -8.23 -35.21 -38.55
CA THR A 927 -8.62 -35.04 -37.15
C THR A 927 -9.88 -34.18 -37.03
N PRO A 928 -11.01 -34.73 -36.53
CA PRO A 928 -12.21 -33.93 -36.28
C PRO A 928 -11.94 -32.87 -35.22
N ALA A 929 -12.39 -31.64 -35.45
CA ALA A 929 -12.20 -30.52 -34.53
C ALA A 929 -12.97 -30.66 -33.19
N GLY A 930 -13.74 -31.73 -32.99
CA GLY A 930 -14.66 -31.88 -31.88
C GLY A 930 -15.87 -30.93 -31.97
N LYS A 931 -16.81 -31.08 -31.04
CA LYS A 931 -17.93 -30.14 -30.87
C LYS A 931 -17.42 -28.92 -30.10
N LYS A 932 -17.64 -27.72 -30.66
CA LYS A 932 -17.42 -26.46 -29.93
C LYS A 932 -18.41 -26.41 -28.76
N LEU A 933 -17.87 -26.25 -27.55
CA LEU A 933 -18.65 -26.05 -26.33
C LEU A 933 -18.95 -24.56 -26.15
N ASP A 934 -19.98 -24.28 -25.36
CA ASP A 934 -20.38 -22.91 -25.03
C ASP A 934 -19.32 -22.23 -24.14
N ASP A 935 -19.15 -20.92 -24.29
CA ASP A 935 -18.13 -20.16 -23.55
C ASP A 935 -18.42 -20.16 -22.04
N ASP A 936 -19.68 -20.07 -21.62
CA ASP A 936 -20.08 -20.10 -20.20
C ASP A 936 -19.86 -21.49 -19.60
N ALA A 937 -20.10 -22.55 -20.38
CA ALA A 937 -19.79 -23.92 -19.98
C ALA A 937 -18.28 -24.11 -19.79
N MET A 938 -17.48 -23.56 -20.71
CA MET A 938 -16.02 -23.61 -20.64
C MET A 938 -15.42 -22.71 -19.58
N GLU A 939 -16.18 -21.79 -19.00
CA GLU A 939 -15.66 -20.87 -17.97
C GLU A 939 -16.10 -21.27 -16.56
N PHE A 940 -17.38 -21.59 -16.38
CA PHE A 940 -17.97 -21.87 -15.07
C PHE A 940 -18.38 -23.33 -14.88
N GLY A 941 -18.56 -24.07 -15.98
CA GLY A 941 -19.26 -25.34 -15.97
C GLY A 941 -18.39 -26.58 -16.15
N GLN A 942 -17.09 -26.48 -15.89
CA GLN A 942 -16.17 -27.60 -16.00
C GLN A 942 -16.41 -28.60 -14.86
N LEU A 943 -16.31 -29.90 -15.16
CA LEU A 943 -16.51 -30.97 -14.18
C LEU A 943 -15.18 -31.48 -13.62
N TYR A 944 -15.07 -31.49 -12.29
CA TYR A 944 -14.03 -32.18 -11.54
C TYR A 944 -14.49 -33.58 -11.14
N LEU A 945 -13.61 -34.57 -11.34
CA LEU A 945 -13.85 -35.98 -11.01
C LEU A 945 -12.75 -36.48 -10.08
N SER A 946 -12.91 -36.33 -8.77
CA SER A 946 -11.92 -36.78 -7.78
C SER A 946 -12.62 -37.34 -6.54
N ASN A 947 -11.84 -37.99 -5.66
CA ASN A 947 -12.32 -38.44 -4.36
C ASN A 947 -12.68 -37.29 -3.40
N GLY A 948 -12.39 -36.03 -3.76
CA GLY A 948 -12.88 -34.84 -3.07
C GLY A 948 -14.34 -34.48 -3.38
N PHE A 949 -15.04 -35.33 -4.12
CA PHE A 949 -16.45 -35.15 -4.52
C PHE A 949 -17.25 -36.45 -4.34
N ILE A 950 -18.52 -36.32 -3.98
CA ILE A 950 -19.46 -37.44 -3.89
C ILE A 950 -20.57 -37.24 -4.92
N GLY A 951 -20.87 -38.29 -5.69
CA GLY A 951 -21.90 -38.24 -6.74
C GLY A 951 -21.37 -37.82 -8.11
N VAL A 952 -20.08 -38.03 -8.37
CA VAL A 952 -19.42 -37.79 -9.65
C VAL A 952 -19.02 -39.12 -10.31
N ASP A 953 -19.17 -39.22 -11.63
CA ASP A 953 -18.72 -40.38 -12.41
C ASP A 953 -18.25 -39.97 -13.82
N ASN A 954 -17.64 -40.93 -14.53
CA ASN A 954 -17.09 -40.70 -15.87
C ASN A 954 -18.14 -40.63 -17.00
N ASN A 955 -19.42 -40.89 -16.73
CA ASN A 955 -20.50 -40.82 -17.73
C ASN A 955 -21.04 -39.40 -17.89
N LEU A 956 -20.76 -38.51 -16.93
CA LEU A 956 -21.14 -37.11 -17.00
C LEU A 956 -20.33 -36.36 -18.08
N PRO A 957 -20.93 -35.37 -18.76
CA PRO A 957 -20.22 -34.53 -19.73
C PRO A 957 -19.11 -33.72 -19.05
N ARG A 958 -18.06 -33.38 -19.80
CA ARG A 958 -16.89 -32.67 -19.23
C ARG A 958 -17.15 -31.19 -18.93
N ALA A 959 -18.13 -30.58 -19.60
CA ALA A 959 -18.64 -29.26 -19.29
C ALA A 959 -20.06 -29.05 -19.85
N LEU A 960 -20.89 -28.33 -19.09
CA LEU A 960 -22.22 -27.83 -19.47
C LEU A 960 -22.41 -26.43 -18.87
N LYS A 961 -23.44 -25.68 -19.26
CA LYS A 961 -23.72 -24.39 -18.61
C LYS A 961 -24.14 -24.60 -17.14
N PRO A 962 -23.88 -23.61 -16.26
CA PRO A 962 -24.22 -23.76 -14.84
C PRO A 962 -25.70 -24.09 -14.56
N ASP A 963 -26.63 -23.60 -15.39
CA ASP A 963 -28.06 -23.89 -15.28
C ASP A 963 -28.47 -25.26 -15.85
N GLU A 964 -27.66 -25.85 -16.73
CA GLU A 964 -27.85 -27.23 -17.19
C GLU A 964 -27.36 -28.25 -16.14
N TRP A 965 -26.42 -27.85 -15.28
CA TRP A 965 -25.88 -28.71 -14.22
C TRP A 965 -26.83 -28.91 -13.04
N ALA A 966 -27.69 -27.93 -12.77
CA ALA A 966 -28.61 -27.93 -11.63
C ALA A 966 -27.91 -28.36 -10.32
N GLY A 967 -26.74 -27.77 -9.99
CA GLY A 967 -26.01 -28.03 -8.74
C GLY A 967 -25.25 -29.35 -8.65
N GLN A 968 -24.86 -29.94 -9.79
CA GLN A 968 -24.10 -31.19 -9.82
C GLN A 968 -22.78 -31.10 -9.03
N PRO A 969 -22.50 -32.03 -8.08
CA PRO A 969 -21.18 -32.12 -7.46
C PRO A 969 -20.05 -32.23 -8.47
N GLY A 970 -18.91 -31.63 -8.16
CA GLY A 970 -17.77 -31.50 -9.08
C GLY A 970 -17.83 -30.25 -9.97
N THR A 971 -18.88 -29.42 -9.88
CA THR A 971 -19.00 -28.18 -10.67
C THR A 971 -18.92 -26.94 -9.77
N HIS A 972 -18.54 -25.81 -10.36
CA HIS A 972 -18.52 -24.53 -9.65
C HIS A 972 -19.94 -24.08 -9.33
N VAL A 973 -20.15 -23.54 -8.13
CA VAL A 973 -21.46 -23.03 -7.74
C VAL A 973 -21.85 -21.84 -8.64
N PRO A 974 -23.06 -21.84 -9.23
CA PRO A 974 -23.52 -20.69 -10.01
C PRO A 974 -23.76 -19.48 -9.10
N HIS A 975 -23.59 -18.27 -9.64
CA HIS A 975 -24.01 -17.05 -8.97
C HIS A 975 -25.53 -16.98 -8.82
N PHE A 976 -25.97 -16.60 -7.62
CA PHE A 976 -27.33 -16.14 -7.32
C PHE A 976 -27.30 -15.18 -6.13
N TRP A 977 -28.33 -14.34 -6.03
CA TRP A 977 -28.48 -13.37 -4.95
C TRP A 977 -29.24 -13.97 -3.78
N VAL A 978 -28.70 -13.76 -2.57
CA VAL A 978 -29.29 -14.20 -1.31
C VAL A 978 -29.57 -12.97 -0.46
N ILE A 979 -30.67 -12.96 0.31
CA ILE A 979 -31.00 -11.88 1.23
C ILE A 979 -30.66 -12.35 2.65
N GLN A 980 -29.78 -11.62 3.32
CA GLN A 980 -29.51 -11.78 4.74
C GLN A 980 -29.74 -10.44 5.43
N ASP A 981 -30.57 -10.43 6.47
CA ASP A 981 -30.91 -9.23 7.24
C ASP A 981 -31.39 -8.05 6.37
N GLY A 982 -32.15 -8.35 5.31
CA GLY A 982 -32.67 -7.35 4.36
C GLY A 982 -31.66 -6.82 3.33
N THR A 983 -30.42 -7.30 3.34
CA THR A 983 -29.37 -6.90 2.39
C THR A 983 -29.08 -8.01 1.38
N PRO A 984 -29.15 -7.74 0.05
CA PRO A 984 -28.77 -8.72 -0.96
C PRO A 984 -27.24 -8.85 -1.06
N PHE A 985 -26.73 -10.09 -1.10
CA PHE A 985 -25.32 -10.39 -1.37
C PHE A 985 -25.20 -11.58 -2.34
N SER A 986 -24.06 -11.69 -3.04
CA SER A 986 -23.81 -12.84 -3.92
C SER A 986 -23.41 -14.04 -3.08
N ILE A 987 -23.93 -15.23 -3.41
CA ILE A 987 -23.49 -16.45 -2.72
C ILE A 987 -21.96 -16.64 -2.78
N LEU A 988 -21.33 -16.24 -3.88
CA LEU A 988 -19.89 -16.34 -4.08
C LEU A 988 -19.11 -15.48 -3.08
N ASP A 989 -19.70 -14.45 -2.47
CA ASP A 989 -19.04 -13.67 -1.42
C ASP A 989 -18.86 -14.46 -0.12
N ARG A 990 -19.66 -15.53 0.10
CA ARG A 990 -19.54 -16.42 1.28
C ARG A 990 -18.60 -17.60 1.08
N VAL A 991 -18.60 -18.18 -0.12
CA VAL A 991 -17.78 -19.37 -0.42
C VAL A 991 -16.27 -19.05 -0.41
N GLY A 992 -15.92 -17.77 -0.53
CA GLY A 992 -14.56 -17.27 -0.47
C GLY A 992 -13.99 -16.99 0.94
N GLU A 993 -14.67 -17.32 2.04
CA GLU A 993 -14.23 -17.01 3.42
C GLU A 993 -13.36 -18.12 4.08
N ASP A 994 -12.60 -18.91 3.29
CA ASP A 994 -11.65 -19.94 3.76
C ASP A 994 -12.25 -21.08 4.61
N SER A 995 -13.51 -21.40 4.35
CA SER A 995 -14.22 -22.47 5.05
C SER A 995 -15.13 -23.27 4.13
N TRP A 996 -15.46 -24.48 4.56
CA TRP A 996 -16.50 -25.28 3.93
C TRP A 996 -17.85 -24.61 4.20
N THR A 997 -18.65 -24.41 3.16
CA THR A 997 -19.95 -23.72 3.27
C THR A 997 -21.09 -24.69 3.00
N LEU A 998 -22.04 -24.81 3.93
CA LEU A 998 -23.26 -25.61 3.74
C LEU A 998 -24.43 -24.68 3.38
N LEU A 999 -25.10 -24.97 2.27
CA LEU A 999 -26.29 -24.25 1.81
C LEU A 999 -27.54 -25.10 1.99
N SER A 1000 -28.58 -24.55 2.63
CA SER A 1000 -29.89 -25.17 2.82
C SER A 1000 -30.95 -24.10 3.07
N GLU A 1001 -32.22 -24.39 2.77
CA GLU A 1001 -33.37 -23.59 3.21
C GLU A 1001 -33.85 -24.00 4.62
N SER A 1002 -33.46 -25.20 5.09
CA SER A 1002 -33.90 -25.72 6.37
C SER A 1002 -32.91 -25.38 7.49
N ALA A 1003 -33.38 -24.64 8.51
CA ALA A 1003 -32.62 -24.30 9.71
C ALA A 1003 -32.18 -25.53 10.53
N GLU A 1004 -32.76 -26.71 10.29
CA GLU A 1004 -32.45 -27.95 11.01
C GLU A 1004 -31.03 -28.48 10.72
N TRP A 1005 -30.38 -28.01 9.65
CA TRP A 1005 -28.97 -28.33 9.36
C TRP A 1005 -27.95 -27.60 10.25
N GLY A 1006 -28.36 -26.58 11.01
CA GLY A 1006 -27.48 -25.80 11.92
C GLY A 1006 -27.25 -24.35 11.47
N ASN A 1007 -26.01 -23.84 11.57
CA ASN A 1007 -25.64 -22.48 11.11
C ASN A 1007 -25.77 -22.38 9.58
N VAL A 1008 -26.98 -22.12 9.10
CA VAL A 1008 -27.38 -22.10 7.69
C VAL A 1008 -27.29 -20.69 7.11
N VAL A 1009 -26.83 -20.58 5.86
CA VAL A 1009 -26.79 -19.32 5.11
C VAL A 1009 -28.11 -19.10 4.34
N ALA A 1010 -29.03 -18.38 5.00
CA ALA A 1010 -29.97 -17.36 4.49
C ALA A 1010 -31.11 -17.70 3.48
N GLN A 1011 -32.10 -16.79 3.44
CA GLN A 1011 -33.32 -16.79 2.60
C GLN A 1011 -33.06 -16.18 1.21
N PHE A 1012 -33.71 -16.69 0.17
CA PHE A 1012 -33.48 -16.29 -1.22
C PHE A 1012 -34.19 -14.99 -1.60
N ALA A 1013 -33.58 -14.20 -2.48
CA ALA A 1013 -34.19 -12.97 -3.00
C ALA A 1013 -35.34 -13.24 -3.97
N ASP A 1014 -35.24 -14.34 -4.73
CA ASP A 1014 -36.24 -14.80 -5.69
C ASP A 1014 -36.72 -16.20 -5.29
N GLU A 1015 -37.99 -16.29 -4.83
CA GLU A 1015 -38.66 -17.56 -4.50
C GLU A 1015 -38.62 -18.53 -5.70
N GLY A 1016 -38.09 -19.75 -5.49
CA GLY A 1016 -38.00 -20.82 -6.50
C GLY A 1016 -36.62 -21.02 -7.13
N SER A 1017 -35.69 -20.07 -7.00
CA SER A 1017 -34.37 -20.13 -7.66
C SER A 1017 -33.39 -21.12 -7.01
N PHE A 1018 -33.41 -21.32 -5.69
CA PHE A 1018 -32.45 -22.17 -4.98
C PHE A 1018 -32.56 -23.65 -5.35
N GLN A 1019 -33.77 -24.18 -5.24
CA GLN A 1019 -34.08 -25.59 -5.43
C GLN A 1019 -33.77 -26.03 -6.85
N GLU A 1020 -34.13 -25.21 -7.85
CA GLU A 1020 -33.80 -25.44 -9.25
C GLU A 1020 -32.29 -25.30 -9.52
N THR A 1021 -31.66 -24.26 -8.96
CA THR A 1021 -30.24 -23.97 -9.20
C THR A 1021 -29.31 -25.02 -8.60
N LEU A 1022 -29.62 -25.54 -7.40
CA LEU A 1022 -28.80 -26.55 -6.73
C LEU A 1022 -29.34 -27.99 -6.87
N GLY A 1023 -30.54 -28.15 -7.43
CA GLY A 1023 -31.20 -29.45 -7.58
C GLY A 1023 -31.54 -30.12 -6.24
N VAL A 1024 -32.00 -29.34 -5.26
CA VAL A 1024 -32.36 -29.79 -3.90
C VAL A 1024 -33.80 -29.40 -3.53
N SER A 1025 -34.40 -30.05 -2.54
CA SER A 1025 -35.70 -29.63 -1.97
C SER A 1025 -35.52 -28.56 -0.89
N ALA A 1026 -36.63 -28.08 -0.32
CA ALA A 1026 -36.63 -27.19 0.84
C ALA A 1026 -35.92 -27.77 2.08
N THR A 1027 -35.80 -29.11 2.19
CA THR A 1027 -35.10 -29.77 3.29
C THR A 1027 -33.69 -30.25 2.91
N GLY A 1028 -33.36 -30.21 1.62
CA GLY A 1028 -32.06 -30.63 1.11
C GLY A 1028 -30.91 -29.68 1.46
N ALA A 1029 -29.69 -30.07 1.10
CA ALA A 1029 -28.50 -29.27 1.35
C ALA A 1029 -27.41 -29.51 0.30
N SER A 1030 -26.52 -28.53 0.12
CA SER A 1030 -25.35 -28.58 -0.76
C SER A 1030 -24.11 -28.08 -0.02
N LEU A 1031 -23.04 -28.88 -0.03
CA LEU A 1031 -21.77 -28.56 0.62
C LEU A 1031 -20.77 -28.05 -0.42
N LEU A 1032 -20.20 -26.87 -0.16
CA LEU A 1032 -19.23 -26.20 -1.01
C LEU A 1032 -17.83 -26.26 -0.41
N ARG A 1033 -16.84 -26.50 -1.27
CA ARG A 1033 -15.40 -26.39 -0.96
C ARG A 1033 -14.97 -24.92 -0.85
N PRO A 1034 -13.81 -24.66 -0.22
CA PRO A 1034 -13.21 -23.32 -0.18
C PRO A 1034 -12.91 -22.67 -1.55
N ASP A 1035 -12.88 -23.45 -2.63
CA ASP A 1035 -12.63 -22.97 -4.01
C ASP A 1035 -13.92 -22.79 -4.85
N GLY A 1036 -15.10 -22.81 -4.22
CA GLY A 1036 -16.37 -22.56 -4.93
C GLY A 1036 -17.02 -23.79 -5.54
N TYR A 1037 -16.43 -24.98 -5.42
CA TYR A 1037 -16.95 -26.20 -6.03
C TYR A 1037 -17.89 -26.97 -5.10
N ILE A 1038 -18.98 -27.49 -5.67
CA ILE A 1038 -19.96 -28.30 -4.94
C ILE A 1038 -19.33 -29.68 -4.66
N ALA A 1039 -18.99 -29.97 -3.41
CA ALA A 1039 -18.39 -31.23 -2.99
C ALA A 1039 -19.40 -32.38 -2.89
N TRP A 1040 -20.60 -32.05 -2.41
CA TRP A 1040 -21.66 -33.00 -2.13
C TRP A 1040 -23.01 -32.27 -2.08
N ARG A 1041 -24.09 -33.00 -2.38
CA ARG A 1041 -25.47 -32.53 -2.16
C ARG A 1041 -26.37 -33.67 -1.72
N THR A 1042 -27.46 -33.34 -1.06
CA THR A 1042 -28.61 -34.22 -0.84
C THR A 1042 -29.90 -33.54 -1.23
N LYS A 1043 -30.80 -34.28 -1.89
CA LYS A 1043 -32.10 -33.74 -2.32
C LYS A 1043 -33.01 -33.44 -1.13
N GLU A 1044 -33.02 -34.33 -0.14
CA GLU A 1044 -33.86 -34.24 1.07
C GLU A 1044 -32.98 -34.43 2.30
N MET A 1045 -33.47 -33.95 3.45
CA MET A 1045 -32.78 -34.14 4.72
C MET A 1045 -32.72 -35.62 5.12
N PRO A 1046 -31.53 -36.18 5.41
CA PRO A 1046 -31.41 -37.54 5.91
C PRO A 1046 -31.87 -37.62 7.38
N ALA A 1047 -32.19 -38.83 7.84
CA ALA A 1047 -32.70 -39.04 9.21
C ALA A 1047 -31.74 -38.55 10.33
N ASN A 1048 -30.43 -38.45 10.05
CA ASN A 1048 -29.44 -37.88 10.97
C ASN A 1048 -28.53 -36.91 10.19
N PRO A 1049 -28.92 -35.62 10.05
CA PRO A 1049 -28.21 -34.64 9.23
C PRO A 1049 -26.81 -34.34 9.75
N ALA A 1050 -26.63 -34.22 11.07
CA ALA A 1050 -25.33 -33.93 11.67
C ALA A 1050 -24.30 -35.05 11.42
N LYS A 1051 -24.71 -36.32 11.60
CA LYS A 1051 -23.84 -37.46 11.31
C LYS A 1051 -23.52 -37.56 9.82
N CYS A 1052 -24.53 -37.41 8.97
CA CYS A 1052 -24.33 -37.45 7.52
C CYS A 1052 -23.33 -36.38 7.06
N LEU A 1053 -23.42 -35.16 7.61
CA LEU A 1053 -22.50 -34.08 7.28
C LEU A 1053 -21.07 -34.35 7.77
N ASP A 1054 -20.91 -34.87 9.00
CA ASP A 1054 -19.58 -35.22 9.52
C ASP A 1054 -18.92 -36.35 8.72
N ASP A 1055 -19.69 -37.38 8.32
CA ASP A 1055 -19.23 -38.47 7.46
C ASP A 1055 -18.80 -37.93 6.08
N VAL A 1056 -19.63 -37.07 5.47
CA VAL A 1056 -19.35 -36.43 4.17
C VAL A 1056 -18.08 -35.57 4.26
N VAL A 1057 -18.00 -34.65 5.21
CA VAL A 1057 -16.83 -33.76 5.38
C VAL A 1057 -15.56 -34.58 5.66
N THR A 1058 -15.66 -35.63 6.46
CA THR A 1058 -14.53 -36.53 6.72
C THR A 1058 -14.00 -37.16 5.44
N GLN A 1059 -14.89 -37.61 4.55
CA GLN A 1059 -14.53 -38.16 3.24
C GLN A 1059 -13.95 -37.10 2.30
N VAL A 1060 -14.68 -36.03 2.00
CA VAL A 1060 -14.30 -35.07 0.96
C VAL A 1060 -13.18 -34.13 1.37
N ALA A 1061 -12.99 -33.89 2.67
CA ALA A 1061 -11.89 -33.11 3.21
C ALA A 1061 -10.68 -33.98 3.60
N PHE A 1062 -10.74 -35.31 3.44
CA PHE A 1062 -9.68 -36.25 3.84
C PHE A 1062 -9.26 -36.03 5.30
N ARG A 1063 -10.23 -35.86 6.20
CA ARG A 1063 -9.99 -35.37 7.55
C ARG A 1063 -9.16 -36.37 8.36
N VAL A 1064 -8.11 -35.88 9.01
CA VAL A 1064 -7.31 -36.70 9.92
C VAL A 1064 -8.04 -36.80 11.27
N ASN A 1065 -8.31 -38.02 11.75
CA ASN A 1065 -8.93 -38.22 13.06
C ASN A 1065 -7.97 -37.79 14.17
N SER A 1066 -8.30 -36.73 14.91
CA SER A 1066 -7.55 -36.21 16.07
C SER A 1066 -7.67 -37.10 17.32
N ARG A 1067 -7.44 -38.41 17.16
CA ARG A 1067 -7.21 -39.37 18.25
C ARG A 1067 -5.90 -40.12 18.00
N GLN A 1068 -4.79 -39.39 17.99
CA GLN A 1068 -3.43 -39.86 18.28
C GLN A 1068 -2.45 -38.73 17.94
N ASN A 1069 -2.22 -37.84 18.90
CA ASN A 1069 -0.93 -37.19 19.21
C ASN A 1069 -1.11 -36.27 20.42
#